data_AF-A0A0S7Y4C0-F1
#
_entry.id   AF-A0A0S7Y4C0-F1
#
_cell.length_a   1.000
_cell.length_b   1.000
_cell.length_c   1.000
_cell.angle_alpha   90.00
_cell.angle_beta   90.00
_cell.angle_gamma   90.00
#
_symmetry.space_group_name_H-M   'P 1'
#
loop_
_entity.id
_entity.type
_entity.pdbx_description
1 polymer ?
#
loop_
_entity_poly.entity_id
_entity_poly.type
_entity_poly.pdbx_seq_one_letter_code
_entity_poly.pdbx_strand_id
1 'polypeptide(L)'
;MEVPFSGNISIKRSINFRGQVGGAMITAKDDAQLSARITHSEPEKNEEGEITGYQAVGNVNARCKSQYTMQSEGGTMQTTFTGSGHKNYPFRPESGTAWCTLDVNPGRRLYRLGLPSAYIEGKEFTIITAADGNITTESKSSSCDVGGWTENGYSVVKDRSYDPRTGIIAGTHTQVMYSGPGVPPPEGSGAITKPGEFLYEAAQQGGHPLQSIYYTISWTLQIGKPPARVVLEPEESYDKWMPQLPMGAGNIIKVKARIVEPEGAEGYITFKLEDVSKEPGICLNFPFDDTKTDPDLTIHKTLSGMWVSDDGQQAKTEKVNEATVVVQAHDWGAYGKLSATAKLIIGGEEIEVPAVFEDTGEHYVTIPQDTDDNSIADEWQRQNEITGCSGKADEDEEPNSNYPGDGLSAYEEYRGVHIMGKHVRLDPHKKDLFIYDPDDLVKDSFIMQGAAGELQVHLVTYGEMNCGGKAKLKRVVNFNHDRYHIVDQHGLWVIKHPGKNEWHNWGECGKGGFGEPAPPKTADPYVYIFVDQIERDLRKTFNDNIGQIRFRLEKRGIKADEAWLQQKTEECIKMVVTHEIGHGIGIKHHETPPGTTEEDIYPSQGAWLCPMRYPWEGSRPGAPVTAKPYDETVDILSGQYSWSNRYCTVCMSQIHISDEGY
;
A
#
# COMPACT_ATOMS: atom_id res chain seq x y z
N MET A 1 -21.36 21.21 -37.12
CA MET A 1 -22.24 21.96 -36.20
C MET A 1 -21.79 21.50 -34.84
N GLU A 2 -21.19 22.38 -34.05
CA GLU A 2 -20.93 22.05 -32.64
C GLU A 2 -22.30 21.85 -31.99
N VAL A 3 -22.42 20.77 -31.24
CA VAL A 3 -23.68 20.26 -30.68
C VAL A 3 -23.48 20.17 -29.18
N PRO A 4 -24.51 20.44 -28.36
CA PRO A 4 -24.33 20.37 -26.92
C PRO A 4 -23.89 18.96 -26.52
N PHE A 5 -22.93 18.86 -25.61
CA PHE A 5 -22.35 17.59 -25.20
C PHE A 5 -22.01 17.55 -23.71
N SER A 6 -22.01 16.34 -23.17
CA SER A 6 -21.60 16.02 -21.79
C SER A 6 -20.97 14.63 -21.77
N GLY A 7 -20.37 14.23 -20.66
CA GLY A 7 -19.75 12.91 -20.52
C GLY A 7 -18.30 13.00 -20.05
N ASN A 8 -17.52 11.97 -20.32
CA ASN A 8 -16.23 11.78 -19.65
C ASN A 8 -15.13 11.41 -20.63
N ILE A 9 -13.92 11.83 -20.29
CA ILE A 9 -12.70 11.53 -21.03
C ILE A 9 -11.64 11.11 -20.03
N SER A 10 -11.04 9.94 -20.25
CA SER A 10 -9.95 9.41 -19.44
C SER A 10 -8.70 9.26 -20.31
N ILE A 11 -7.58 9.80 -19.83
CA ILE A 11 -6.27 9.73 -20.50
C ILE A 11 -5.29 9.08 -19.53
N LYS A 12 -4.78 7.91 -19.90
CA LYS A 12 -3.67 7.25 -19.22
C LYS A 12 -2.38 7.43 -20.01
N ARG A 13 -1.36 8.00 -19.41
CA ARG A 13 0.00 8.11 -19.95
C ARG A 13 0.88 7.11 -19.21
N SER A 14 1.58 6.27 -19.97
CA SER A 14 2.54 5.31 -19.40
C SER A 14 3.87 5.37 -20.14
N ILE A 15 4.94 5.32 -19.37
CA ILE A 15 6.31 5.23 -19.88
C ILE A 15 6.92 3.95 -19.32
N ASN A 16 7.56 3.18 -20.19
CA ASN A 16 8.43 2.10 -19.79
C ASN A 16 9.65 2.11 -20.71
N PHE A 17 10.75 2.68 -20.21
CA PHE A 17 11.97 2.85 -20.98
C PHE A 17 13.16 2.31 -20.22
N ARG A 18 14.06 1.66 -20.97
CA ARG A 18 15.39 1.26 -20.52
C ARG A 18 16.36 1.45 -21.68
N GLY A 19 17.39 2.26 -21.50
CA GLY A 19 18.33 2.58 -22.57
C GLY A 19 19.63 3.21 -22.07
N GLN A 20 20.71 3.05 -22.84
CA GLN A 20 22.04 3.53 -22.45
C GLN A 20 22.36 4.87 -23.13
N VAL A 21 22.83 5.85 -22.36
CA VAL A 21 23.23 7.17 -22.85
C VAL A 21 24.54 7.57 -22.18
N GLY A 22 25.57 7.86 -22.98
CA GLY A 22 26.85 8.35 -22.46
C GLY A 22 27.54 7.41 -21.46
N GLY A 23 27.33 6.10 -21.59
CA GLY A 23 27.85 5.09 -20.66
C GLY A 23 26.94 4.80 -19.45
N ALA A 24 25.98 5.68 -19.15
CA ALA A 24 25.00 5.48 -18.08
C ALA A 24 23.79 4.67 -18.55
N MET A 25 23.29 3.78 -17.70
CA MET A 25 22.04 3.05 -17.89
C MET A 25 20.88 3.88 -17.33
N ILE A 26 19.89 4.19 -18.18
CA ILE A 26 18.71 4.97 -17.81
C ILE A 26 17.50 4.05 -17.81
N THR A 27 16.67 4.15 -16.77
CA THR A 27 15.34 3.54 -16.68
C THR A 27 14.32 4.61 -16.35
N ALA A 28 13.19 4.63 -17.04
CA ALA A 28 12.08 5.53 -16.72
C ALA A 28 10.77 4.75 -16.69
N LYS A 29 9.98 4.98 -15.65
CA LYS A 29 8.64 4.47 -15.47
C LYS A 29 7.70 5.61 -15.15
N ASP A 30 6.50 5.54 -15.67
CA ASP A 30 5.49 6.57 -15.44
C ASP A 30 4.11 5.94 -15.47
N ASP A 31 3.27 6.35 -14.52
CA ASP A 31 1.84 6.13 -14.50
C ASP A 31 1.15 7.46 -14.20
N ALA A 32 0.61 8.08 -15.23
CA ALA A 32 -0.13 9.33 -15.13
C ALA A 32 -1.53 9.15 -15.70
N GLN A 33 -2.52 9.72 -15.02
CA GLN A 33 -3.93 9.59 -15.35
C GLN A 33 -4.62 10.93 -15.26
N LEU A 34 -5.47 11.23 -16.23
CA LEU A 34 -6.37 12.37 -16.23
C LEU A 34 -7.78 11.86 -16.47
N SER A 35 -8.72 12.29 -15.63
CA SER A 35 -10.16 12.12 -15.84
C SER A 35 -10.81 13.50 -15.95
N ALA A 36 -11.52 13.72 -17.04
CA ALA A 36 -12.28 14.92 -17.31
C ALA A 36 -13.76 14.60 -17.32
N ARG A 37 -14.52 15.32 -16.50
CA ARG A 37 -15.99 15.26 -16.44
C ARG A 37 -16.57 16.53 -17.05
N ILE A 38 -17.26 16.38 -18.17
CA ILE A 38 -18.02 17.44 -18.84
C ILE A 38 -19.46 17.31 -18.36
N THR A 39 -19.90 18.22 -17.48
CA THR A 39 -21.27 18.18 -16.92
C THR A 39 -22.30 18.61 -17.95
N HIS A 40 -21.95 19.61 -18.75
CA HIS A 40 -22.72 20.12 -19.88
C HIS A 40 -21.80 20.98 -20.76
N SER A 41 -22.33 21.51 -21.85
CA SER A 41 -21.65 22.50 -22.67
C SER A 41 -22.59 23.68 -22.93
N GLU A 42 -22.09 24.89 -22.83
CA GLU A 42 -22.85 26.13 -23.02
C GLU A 42 -22.59 26.71 -24.41
N PRO A 43 -23.60 27.25 -25.11
CA PRO A 43 -23.41 27.83 -26.43
C PRO A 43 -22.58 29.12 -26.36
N GLU A 44 -21.52 29.18 -27.17
CA GLU A 44 -20.78 30.40 -27.44
C GLU A 44 -21.49 31.20 -28.53
N LYS A 45 -21.69 32.51 -28.30
CA LYS A 45 -22.39 33.40 -29.22
C LYS A 45 -21.49 34.53 -29.69
N ASN A 46 -21.55 34.87 -30.97
CA ASN A 46 -20.90 36.08 -31.50
C ASN A 46 -21.63 37.36 -31.04
N GLU A 47 -21.07 38.54 -31.39
CA GLU A 47 -21.67 39.85 -31.09
C GLU A 47 -23.08 40.03 -31.65
N GLU A 48 -23.44 39.27 -32.68
CA GLU A 48 -24.74 39.26 -33.35
C GLU A 48 -25.74 38.26 -32.71
N GLY A 49 -25.30 37.51 -31.70
CA GLY A 49 -26.11 36.54 -30.96
C GLY A 49 -26.23 35.15 -31.62
N GLU A 50 -25.51 34.91 -32.71
CA GLU A 50 -25.47 33.61 -33.40
C GLU A 50 -24.57 32.63 -32.66
N ILE A 51 -24.98 31.36 -32.57
CA ILE A 51 -24.17 30.30 -31.93
C ILE A 51 -22.99 29.98 -32.83
N THR A 52 -21.78 30.31 -32.37
CA THR A 52 -20.53 30.02 -33.06
C THR A 52 -19.88 28.72 -32.59
N GLY A 53 -20.26 28.23 -31.40
CA GLY A 53 -19.71 26.99 -30.83
C GLY A 53 -20.36 26.58 -29.51
N TYR A 54 -19.78 25.59 -28.83
CA TYR A 54 -20.14 25.14 -27.49
C TYR A 54 -18.90 24.97 -26.60
N GLN A 55 -18.89 25.67 -25.47
CA GLN A 55 -17.85 25.58 -24.46
C GLN A 55 -18.17 24.47 -23.46
N ALA A 56 -17.29 23.50 -23.29
CA ALA A 56 -17.42 22.48 -22.24
C ALA A 56 -17.38 23.10 -20.84
N VAL A 57 -18.28 22.68 -19.95
CA VAL A 57 -18.31 23.04 -18.53
C VAL A 57 -18.13 21.78 -17.71
N GLY A 58 -17.25 21.82 -16.72
CA GLY A 58 -16.89 20.60 -16.02
C GLY A 58 -15.70 20.72 -15.09
N ASN A 59 -15.06 19.59 -14.83
CA ASN A 59 -13.84 19.51 -14.04
C ASN A 59 -12.87 18.48 -14.61
N VAL A 60 -11.60 18.64 -14.24
CA VAL A 60 -10.52 17.73 -14.58
C VAL A 60 -9.81 17.34 -13.29
N ASN A 61 -9.68 16.04 -13.07
CA ASN A 61 -8.83 15.43 -12.05
C ASN A 61 -7.64 14.80 -12.74
N ALA A 62 -6.45 14.97 -12.20
CA ALA A 62 -5.28 14.32 -12.76
C ALA A 62 -4.29 13.93 -11.65
N ARG A 63 -3.57 12.83 -11.88
CA ARG A 63 -2.51 12.32 -11.02
C ARG A 63 -1.34 11.84 -11.85
N CYS A 64 -0.15 11.90 -11.29
CA CYS A 64 1.07 11.51 -11.98
C CYS A 64 2.07 10.97 -10.95
N LYS A 65 2.50 9.72 -11.16
CA LYS A 65 3.62 9.10 -10.46
C LYS A 65 4.66 8.69 -11.49
N SER A 66 5.82 9.33 -11.44
CA SER A 66 6.92 9.08 -12.37
C SER A 66 8.17 8.72 -11.60
N GLN A 67 8.92 7.74 -12.09
CA GLN A 67 10.20 7.32 -11.53
C GLN A 67 11.25 7.30 -12.63
N TYR A 68 12.39 7.92 -12.35
CA TYR A 68 13.54 7.98 -13.24
C TYR A 68 14.76 7.48 -12.49
N THR A 69 15.53 6.58 -13.10
CA THR A 69 16.75 6.03 -12.53
C THR A 69 17.88 6.13 -13.55
N MET A 70 19.02 6.66 -13.12
CA MET A 70 20.26 6.71 -13.89
C MET A 70 21.36 6.01 -13.11
N GLN A 71 22.02 5.04 -13.74
CA GLN A 71 23.13 4.28 -13.16
C GLN A 71 24.38 4.48 -14.00
N SER A 72 25.49 4.81 -13.36
CA SER A 72 26.80 5.00 -14.02
C SER A 72 27.92 4.47 -13.13
N GLU A 73 29.16 4.46 -13.63
CA GLU A 73 30.34 4.11 -12.80
C GLU A 73 30.50 5.04 -11.59
N GLY A 74 30.00 6.27 -11.66
CA GLY A 74 30.08 7.25 -10.57
C GLY A 74 29.01 7.10 -9.48
N GLY A 75 28.02 6.23 -9.68
CA GLY A 75 26.90 6.06 -8.75
C GLY A 75 25.54 5.92 -9.41
N THR A 76 24.49 5.88 -8.58
CA THR A 76 23.08 5.79 -8.98
C THR A 76 22.35 7.06 -8.57
N MET A 77 21.47 7.56 -9.44
CA MET A 77 20.51 8.62 -9.13
C MET A 77 19.10 8.10 -9.39
N GLN A 78 18.20 8.27 -8.44
CA GLN A 78 16.79 7.92 -8.56
C GLN A 78 15.94 9.13 -8.21
N THR A 79 15.09 9.55 -9.13
CA THR A 79 14.15 10.66 -8.96
C THR A 79 12.73 10.13 -9.05
N THR A 80 11.90 10.45 -8.06
CA THR A 80 10.47 10.10 -8.01
C THR A 80 9.64 11.36 -7.94
N PHE A 81 8.69 11.52 -8.87
CA PHE A 81 7.67 12.56 -8.82
C PHE A 81 6.34 11.95 -8.40
N THR A 82 5.64 12.60 -7.48
CA THR A 82 4.24 12.30 -7.15
C THR A 82 3.45 13.59 -7.06
N GLY A 83 2.34 13.67 -7.77
CA GLY A 83 1.43 14.81 -7.72
C GLY A 83 0.01 14.45 -8.11
N SER A 84 -0.94 15.23 -7.60
CA SER A 84 -2.37 15.15 -7.95
C SER A 84 -2.96 16.56 -8.01
N GLY A 85 -3.93 16.78 -8.89
CA GLY A 85 -4.57 18.08 -9.07
C GLY A 85 -6.04 17.97 -9.48
N HIS A 86 -6.80 18.98 -9.09
CA HIS A 86 -8.20 19.16 -9.47
C HIS A 86 -8.40 20.57 -10.01
N LYS A 87 -9.07 20.70 -11.15
CA LYS A 87 -9.38 22.00 -11.75
C LYS A 87 -10.81 22.06 -12.27
N ASN A 88 -11.53 23.07 -11.83
CA ASN A 88 -12.87 23.39 -12.32
C ASN A 88 -12.79 24.31 -13.54
N TYR A 89 -13.60 24.00 -14.55
CA TYR A 89 -13.75 24.77 -15.77
C TYR A 89 -15.21 25.26 -15.86
N PRO A 90 -15.53 26.40 -15.23
CA PRO A 90 -16.83 27.04 -15.38
C PRO A 90 -16.97 27.67 -16.77
N PHE A 91 -18.21 27.93 -17.19
CA PHE A 91 -18.49 28.70 -18.39
C PHE A 91 -17.84 30.10 -18.30
N ARG A 92 -17.14 30.49 -19.36
CA ARG A 92 -16.43 31.78 -19.48
C ARG A 92 -16.58 32.30 -20.91
N PRO A 93 -17.54 33.22 -21.16
CA PRO A 93 -17.84 33.69 -22.51
C PRO A 93 -16.70 34.50 -23.17
N GLU A 94 -15.73 34.98 -22.38
CA GLU A 94 -14.60 35.79 -22.87
C GLU A 94 -13.33 34.97 -23.13
N SER A 95 -13.24 33.73 -22.66
CA SER A 95 -12.06 32.89 -22.85
C SER A 95 -12.23 32.03 -24.11
N GLY A 96 -11.87 32.56 -25.27
CA GLY A 96 -12.01 31.91 -26.58
C GLY A 96 -11.18 30.62 -26.80
N THR A 97 -10.83 29.88 -25.75
CA THR A 97 -10.18 28.57 -25.81
C THR A 97 -10.94 27.57 -24.93
N ALA A 98 -11.69 26.67 -25.57
CA ALA A 98 -12.32 25.55 -24.90
C ALA A 98 -11.27 24.50 -24.51
N TRP A 99 -11.31 24.06 -23.26
CA TRP A 99 -10.40 23.05 -22.70
C TRP A 99 -10.69 21.62 -23.21
N CYS A 100 -11.84 21.43 -23.87
CA CYS A 100 -12.26 20.23 -24.58
C CYS A 100 -13.25 20.64 -25.68
N THR A 101 -13.14 20.08 -26.88
CA THR A 101 -14.00 20.44 -28.04
C THR A 101 -14.56 19.21 -28.75
N LEU A 102 -15.75 19.32 -29.32
CA LEU A 102 -16.38 18.23 -30.07
C LEU A 102 -17.04 18.76 -31.36
N ASP A 103 -16.41 18.48 -32.50
CA ASP A 103 -17.01 18.75 -33.81
C ASP A 103 -17.73 17.52 -34.34
N VAL A 104 -18.98 17.70 -34.75
CA VAL A 104 -19.81 16.60 -35.21
C VAL A 104 -20.33 16.89 -36.62
N ASN A 105 -20.21 15.88 -37.49
CA ASN A 105 -20.79 15.86 -38.82
C ASN A 105 -21.78 14.70 -38.94
N PRO A 106 -23.07 14.92 -38.60
CA PRO A 106 -24.10 13.88 -38.65
C PRO A 106 -24.30 13.30 -40.05
N GLY A 107 -24.24 14.14 -41.10
CA GLY A 107 -24.42 13.71 -42.48
C GLY A 107 -23.34 12.74 -42.97
N ARG A 108 -22.12 12.86 -42.45
CA ARG A 108 -21.00 11.95 -42.75
C ARG A 108 -20.81 10.87 -41.68
N ARG A 109 -21.57 10.91 -40.59
CA ARG A 109 -21.41 10.05 -39.40
C ARG A 109 -20.02 10.12 -38.78
N LEU A 110 -19.38 11.30 -38.84
CA LEU A 110 -18.04 11.53 -38.33
C LEU A 110 -18.04 12.51 -37.17
N TYR A 111 -17.09 12.35 -36.26
CA TYR A 111 -16.77 13.34 -35.24
C TYR A 111 -15.28 13.56 -35.10
N ARG A 112 -14.95 14.68 -34.45
CA ARG A 112 -13.61 15.09 -34.07
C ARG A 112 -13.64 15.54 -32.61
N LEU A 113 -12.78 14.97 -31.78
CA LEU A 113 -12.70 15.28 -30.35
C LEU A 113 -11.35 15.92 -30.03
N GLY A 114 -11.37 17.13 -29.48
CA GLY A 114 -10.22 17.79 -28.86
C GLY A 114 -10.11 17.39 -27.40
N LEU A 115 -8.95 16.86 -27.02
CA LEU A 115 -8.73 16.26 -25.70
C LEU A 115 -8.35 17.28 -24.63
N PRO A 116 -8.76 17.06 -23.36
CA PRO A 116 -8.33 17.86 -22.22
C PRO A 116 -6.87 17.59 -21.84
N SER A 117 -6.30 18.53 -21.10
CA SER A 117 -4.95 18.42 -20.51
C SER A 117 -4.90 19.11 -19.14
N ALA A 118 -3.99 18.64 -18.29
CA ALA A 118 -3.78 19.19 -16.95
C ALA A 118 -2.29 19.29 -16.61
N TYR A 119 -1.91 20.42 -16.01
CA TYR A 119 -0.64 20.56 -15.30
C TYR A 119 -0.87 20.27 -13.83
N ILE A 120 -0.15 19.30 -13.30
CA ILE A 120 -0.24 18.85 -11.92
C ILE A 120 0.99 19.33 -11.17
N GLU A 121 0.80 20.07 -10.09
CA GLU A 121 1.87 20.37 -9.15
C GLU A 121 2.06 19.20 -8.18
N GLY A 122 3.31 18.90 -7.82
CA GLY A 122 3.65 17.78 -6.96
C GLY A 122 5.01 17.91 -6.31
N LYS A 123 5.42 16.86 -5.61
CA LYS A 123 6.75 16.76 -5.00
C LYS A 123 7.63 15.84 -5.84
N GLU A 124 8.87 16.27 -6.02
CA GLU A 124 9.95 15.49 -6.62
C GLU A 124 10.98 15.18 -5.54
N PHE A 125 11.29 13.91 -5.37
CA PHE A 125 12.27 13.39 -4.42
C PHE A 125 13.39 12.68 -5.18
N THR A 126 14.63 13.09 -4.96
CA THR A 126 15.81 12.53 -5.61
C THR A 126 16.76 11.94 -4.58
N ILE A 127 17.20 10.71 -4.82
CA ILE A 127 18.24 10.01 -4.06
C ILE A 127 19.44 9.85 -4.98
N ILE A 128 20.63 10.26 -4.53
CA ILE A 128 21.90 10.04 -5.22
C ILE A 128 22.77 9.17 -4.31
N THR A 129 23.20 8.03 -4.82
CA THR A 129 24.15 7.13 -4.18
C THR A 129 25.45 7.15 -4.97
N ALA A 130 26.48 7.79 -4.43
CA ALA A 130 27.80 7.84 -5.03
C ALA A 130 28.48 6.45 -4.99
N ALA A 131 29.47 6.24 -5.86
CA ALA A 131 30.20 4.97 -5.95
C ALA A 131 30.95 4.57 -4.65
N ASP A 132 31.24 5.53 -3.77
CA ASP A 132 31.85 5.31 -2.46
C ASP A 132 30.84 4.97 -1.35
N GLY A 133 29.55 4.87 -1.69
CA GLY A 133 28.47 4.56 -0.76
C GLY A 133 27.82 5.77 -0.08
N ASN A 134 28.30 7.00 -0.33
CA ASN A 134 27.66 8.19 0.21
C ASN A 134 26.28 8.42 -0.43
N ILE A 135 25.28 8.68 0.41
CA ILE A 135 23.90 8.93 -0.02
C ILE A 135 23.55 10.40 0.23
N THR A 136 22.99 11.07 -0.78
CA THR A 136 22.37 12.39 -0.65
C THR A 136 20.93 12.36 -1.13
N THR A 137 20.06 13.10 -0.45
CA THR A 137 18.63 13.18 -0.76
C THR A 137 18.21 14.63 -0.95
N GLU A 138 17.41 14.92 -1.97
CA GLU A 138 16.86 16.24 -2.27
C GLU A 138 15.35 16.14 -2.51
N SER A 139 14.59 17.11 -2.00
CA SER A 139 13.15 17.25 -2.26
C SER A 139 12.85 18.65 -2.76
N LYS A 140 12.07 18.77 -3.85
CA LYS A 140 11.57 20.06 -4.36
C LYS A 140 10.14 19.96 -4.89
N SER A 141 9.47 21.10 -5.01
CA SER A 141 8.22 21.20 -5.76
C SER A 141 8.49 21.14 -7.26
N SER A 142 7.65 20.43 -8.00
CA SER A 142 7.81 20.19 -9.44
C SER A 142 6.42 20.08 -10.10
N SER A 143 6.34 19.89 -11.42
CA SER A 143 5.05 19.76 -12.12
C SER A 143 5.04 18.78 -13.29
N CYS A 144 3.91 18.08 -13.50
CA CYS A 144 3.74 17.07 -14.54
C CYS A 144 2.56 17.42 -15.46
N ASP A 145 2.77 17.38 -16.79
CA ASP A 145 1.70 17.53 -17.80
C ASP A 145 1.06 16.17 -18.14
N VAL A 146 -0.24 16.05 -17.92
CA VAL A 146 -1.04 14.92 -18.36
C VAL A 146 -1.98 15.39 -19.47
N GLY A 147 -1.70 14.98 -20.71
CA GLY A 147 -2.53 15.29 -21.90
C GLY A 147 -1.79 15.94 -23.07
N GLY A 148 -0.61 16.55 -22.83
CA GLY A 148 0.31 17.02 -23.87
C GLY A 148 -0.13 18.29 -24.59
N TRP A 149 0.40 19.45 -24.21
CA TRP A 149 0.16 20.73 -24.91
C TRP A 149 1.13 20.98 -26.08
N THR A 150 0.62 21.55 -27.18
CA THR A 150 1.41 22.40 -28.09
C THR A 150 0.61 23.66 -28.42
N GLU A 151 1.28 24.82 -28.40
CA GLU A 151 0.69 26.15 -28.59
C GLU A 151 0.01 26.41 -29.94
N ASN A 152 -0.09 25.42 -30.84
CA ASN A 152 -0.70 25.59 -32.17
C ASN A 152 -1.49 24.38 -32.71
N GLY A 153 -2.02 23.49 -31.87
CA GLY A 153 -3.06 22.56 -32.34
C GLY A 153 -3.22 21.28 -31.54
N TYR A 154 -4.27 21.26 -30.73
CA TYR A 154 -5.09 20.13 -30.28
C TYR A 154 -4.53 18.70 -30.54
N SER A 155 -4.32 17.93 -29.48
CA SER A 155 -4.34 16.46 -29.58
C SER A 155 -5.77 16.06 -29.95
N VAL A 156 -5.99 15.78 -31.24
CA VAL A 156 -7.32 15.54 -31.79
C VAL A 156 -7.49 14.08 -32.16
N VAL A 157 -8.55 13.46 -31.67
CA VAL A 157 -9.08 12.24 -32.29
C VAL A 157 -9.83 12.64 -33.56
N LYS A 158 -9.22 12.42 -34.73
CA LYS A 158 -9.77 12.86 -36.03
C LYS A 158 -10.66 11.80 -36.67
N ASP A 159 -11.76 12.27 -37.27
CA ASP A 159 -12.61 11.57 -38.23
C ASP A 159 -13.00 10.15 -37.80
N ARG A 160 -13.52 10.02 -36.57
CA ARG A 160 -14.07 8.75 -36.07
C ARG A 160 -15.53 8.60 -36.46
N SER A 161 -15.92 7.39 -36.81
CA SER A 161 -17.33 7.07 -37.03
C SER A 161 -18.09 7.02 -35.72
N TYR A 162 -19.31 7.53 -35.70
CA TYR A 162 -20.26 7.29 -34.62
C TYR A 162 -21.63 6.97 -35.21
N ASP A 163 -22.54 6.45 -34.38
CA ASP A 163 -23.93 6.29 -34.76
C ASP A 163 -24.76 7.48 -34.27
N PRO A 164 -25.21 8.39 -35.16
CA PRO A 164 -26.02 9.54 -34.77
C PRO A 164 -27.32 9.15 -34.07
N ARG A 165 -27.80 7.91 -34.25
CA ARG A 165 -29.02 7.40 -33.61
C ARG A 165 -28.86 7.07 -32.13
N THR A 166 -27.64 6.98 -31.61
CA THR A 166 -27.41 6.72 -30.19
C THR A 166 -27.24 8.01 -29.41
N GLY A 167 -26.90 9.11 -30.08
CA GLY A 167 -26.40 10.31 -29.43
C GLY A 167 -25.11 10.07 -28.63
N ILE A 168 -24.53 8.87 -28.64
CA ILE A 168 -23.34 8.52 -27.88
C ILE A 168 -22.15 8.46 -28.83
N ILE A 169 -21.08 9.10 -28.40
CA ILE A 169 -19.77 9.00 -29.00
C ILE A 169 -18.84 8.42 -27.96
N ALA A 170 -18.56 7.13 -28.12
CA ALA A 170 -17.60 6.42 -27.31
C ALA A 170 -16.42 5.94 -28.16
N GLY A 171 -15.27 5.78 -27.54
CA GLY A 171 -14.11 5.22 -28.21
C GLY A 171 -12.89 5.13 -27.34
N THR A 172 -11.89 4.44 -27.88
CA THR A 172 -10.55 4.35 -27.31
C THR A 172 -9.54 4.63 -28.41
N HIS A 173 -8.47 5.33 -28.07
CA HIS A 173 -7.36 5.62 -28.96
C HIS A 173 -6.04 5.49 -28.21
N THR A 174 -5.13 4.70 -28.77
CA THR A 174 -3.75 4.67 -28.32
C THR A 174 -2.89 5.51 -29.24
N GLN A 175 -2.10 6.41 -28.68
CA GLN A 175 -1.11 7.22 -29.37
C GLN A 175 0.27 6.98 -28.73
N VAL A 176 1.31 6.86 -29.55
CA VAL A 176 2.69 6.79 -29.08
C VAL A 176 3.40 8.08 -29.44
N MET A 177 4.00 8.72 -28.44
CA MET A 177 4.90 9.86 -28.61
C MET A 177 6.34 9.43 -28.30
N TYR A 178 7.31 10.22 -28.76
CA TYR A 178 8.73 9.94 -28.54
C TYR A 178 9.40 11.15 -27.90
N SER A 179 10.18 10.94 -26.84
CA SER A 179 11.02 11.96 -26.19
C SER A 179 12.49 11.56 -26.21
N GLY A 180 13.38 12.54 -26.05
CA GLY A 180 14.82 12.29 -25.86
C GLY A 180 15.08 11.65 -24.48
N PRO A 181 16.12 10.81 -24.36
CA PRO A 181 16.46 10.19 -23.08
C PRO A 181 17.12 11.21 -22.14
N GLY A 182 16.72 11.22 -20.87
CA GLY A 182 17.28 12.10 -19.84
C GLY A 182 16.61 13.48 -19.71
N VAL A 183 15.53 13.75 -20.44
CA VAL A 183 14.59 14.81 -20.08
C VAL A 183 13.62 14.19 -19.08
N PRO A 184 13.75 14.44 -17.76
CA PRO A 184 12.72 14.01 -16.84
C PRO A 184 11.42 14.74 -17.27
N PRO A 185 10.25 14.08 -17.26
CA PRO A 185 9.00 14.78 -17.47
C PRO A 185 8.61 15.51 -16.17
N PRO A 186 9.37 16.52 -15.72
CA PRO A 186 8.72 17.69 -15.20
C PRO A 186 9.52 18.99 -15.47
N GLU A 187 9.32 19.59 -16.64
CA GLU A 187 9.30 21.03 -16.88
C GLU A 187 9.20 21.24 -18.39
N GLY A 188 8.03 21.70 -18.84
CA GLY A 188 7.83 22.30 -20.16
C GLY A 188 8.53 21.61 -21.34
N SER A 189 8.08 20.41 -21.74
CA SER A 189 8.37 19.87 -23.07
C SER A 189 7.61 20.65 -24.15
N GLY A 190 7.83 21.96 -24.20
CA GLY A 190 7.53 22.81 -25.33
C GLY A 190 8.50 22.46 -26.45
N ALA A 191 7.96 21.80 -27.48
CA ALA A 191 8.44 21.68 -28.87
C ALA A 191 8.59 20.23 -29.33
N ILE A 192 7.53 19.68 -29.92
CA ILE A 192 7.68 18.87 -31.13
C ILE A 192 6.68 19.40 -32.17
N THR A 193 7.05 20.52 -32.80
CA THR A 193 6.43 20.95 -34.06
C THR A 193 6.73 19.93 -35.15
N LYS A 194 5.69 19.23 -35.61
CA LYS A 194 5.58 18.40 -36.83
C LYS A 194 6.58 17.23 -36.95
N PRO A 195 6.16 16.03 -37.40
CA PRO A 195 7.02 14.84 -37.52
C PRO A 195 8.19 14.91 -38.54
N GLY A 196 8.68 16.09 -38.92
CA GLY A 196 9.45 16.26 -40.16
C GLY A 196 10.94 16.59 -40.01
N GLU A 197 11.33 17.53 -39.15
CA GLU A 197 12.61 18.23 -39.41
C GLU A 197 13.62 18.24 -38.26
N PHE A 198 13.23 17.98 -36.99
CA PHE A 198 14.22 17.88 -35.90
C PHE A 198 14.84 16.47 -35.77
N LEU A 199 14.08 15.42 -36.12
CA LEU A 199 14.53 14.03 -36.05
C LEU A 199 15.51 13.66 -37.18
N TYR A 200 15.59 14.46 -38.25
CA TYR A 200 16.55 14.24 -39.33
C TYR A 200 17.95 14.76 -38.97
N GLU A 201 18.06 15.77 -38.12
CA GLU A 201 19.36 16.33 -37.70
C GLU A 201 19.96 15.59 -36.50
N ALA A 202 19.14 15.16 -35.52
CA ALA A 202 19.61 14.35 -34.38
C ALA A 202 20.03 12.93 -34.80
N ALA A 203 19.37 12.34 -35.82
CA ALA A 203 19.76 11.05 -36.37
C ALA A 203 21.10 11.09 -37.15
N GLN A 204 21.57 12.27 -37.56
CA GLN A 204 22.84 12.43 -38.29
C GLN A 204 24.07 12.70 -37.40
N GLN A 205 23.90 12.95 -36.09
CA GLN A 205 25.01 13.30 -35.18
C GLN A 205 25.33 12.28 -34.07
N GLY A 206 24.81 11.06 -34.15
CA GLY A 206 25.14 9.96 -33.22
C GLY A 206 23.93 9.56 -32.36
N GLY A 207 23.28 8.46 -32.75
CA GLY A 207 21.96 8.07 -32.27
C GLY A 207 21.86 7.81 -30.76
N HIS A 208 21.02 8.61 -30.09
CA HIS A 208 20.50 8.31 -28.76
C HIS A 208 19.13 7.59 -28.89
N PRO A 209 18.84 6.59 -28.04
CA PRO A 209 17.56 5.87 -28.08
C PRO A 209 16.39 6.79 -27.68
N LEU A 210 15.35 6.85 -28.51
CA LEU A 210 14.12 7.58 -28.19
C LEU A 210 13.29 6.82 -27.15
N GLN A 211 12.75 7.54 -26.18
CA GLN A 211 11.83 7.02 -25.17
C GLN A 211 10.40 7.07 -25.71
N SER A 212 9.71 5.92 -25.75
CA SER A 212 8.30 5.85 -26.13
C SER A 212 7.40 6.20 -24.94
N ILE A 213 6.46 7.11 -25.18
CA ILE A 213 5.42 7.51 -24.23
C ILE A 213 4.08 7.06 -24.82
N TYR A 214 3.38 6.18 -24.11
CA TYR A 214 2.10 5.66 -24.56
C TYR A 214 0.96 6.45 -23.91
N TYR A 215 0.03 6.91 -24.71
CA TYR A 215 -1.23 7.51 -24.27
C TYR A 215 -2.35 6.59 -24.64
N THR A 216 -3.12 6.13 -23.66
CA THR A 216 -4.39 5.42 -23.86
C THR A 216 -5.50 6.38 -23.47
N ILE A 217 -6.25 6.81 -24.47
CA ILE A 217 -7.33 7.77 -24.33
C ILE A 217 -8.63 7.00 -24.50
N SER A 218 -9.57 7.17 -23.58
CA SER A 218 -10.93 6.66 -23.69
C SER A 218 -11.92 7.79 -23.43
N TRP A 219 -13.05 7.76 -24.11
CA TRP A 219 -14.09 8.76 -23.92
C TRP A 219 -15.45 8.13 -24.11
N THR A 220 -16.42 8.69 -23.41
CA THR A 220 -17.83 8.55 -23.74
C THR A 220 -18.52 9.88 -23.56
N LEU A 221 -18.99 10.42 -24.68
CA LEU A 221 -19.65 11.70 -24.77
C LEU A 221 -21.08 11.51 -25.26
N GLN A 222 -22.02 12.11 -24.56
CA GLN A 222 -23.38 12.30 -25.02
C GLN A 222 -23.45 13.57 -25.86
N ILE A 223 -24.04 13.47 -27.04
CA ILE A 223 -24.37 14.58 -27.95
C ILE A 223 -25.88 14.75 -27.97
N GLY A 224 -26.31 16.00 -27.81
CA GLY A 224 -27.73 16.33 -27.82
C GLY A 224 -28.49 15.58 -26.73
N LYS A 225 -29.80 15.46 -26.90
CA LYS A 225 -30.62 14.64 -26.00
C LYS A 225 -30.50 13.17 -26.41
N PRO A 226 -30.07 12.25 -25.53
CA PRO A 226 -29.99 10.85 -25.86
C PRO A 226 -31.36 10.30 -26.29
N PRO A 227 -31.42 9.46 -27.33
CA PRO A 227 -32.59 8.65 -27.60
C PRO A 227 -32.76 7.54 -26.55
N ALA A 228 -31.67 7.13 -25.89
CA ALA A 228 -31.72 6.31 -24.68
C ALA A 228 -30.55 6.52 -23.73
N ARG A 229 -30.80 6.26 -22.45
CA ARG A 229 -29.84 6.43 -21.35
C ARG A 229 -30.10 5.38 -20.28
N VAL A 230 -29.02 4.81 -19.75
CA VAL A 230 -29.03 3.81 -18.68
C VAL A 230 -28.05 4.27 -17.60
N VAL A 231 -28.42 4.11 -16.32
CA VAL A 231 -27.59 4.52 -15.18
C VAL A 231 -27.27 3.35 -14.27
N LEU A 232 -26.10 3.39 -13.64
CA LEU A 232 -25.71 2.52 -12.52
C LEU A 232 -25.93 3.28 -11.20
N GLU A 233 -26.59 2.62 -10.25
CA GLU A 233 -26.99 3.16 -8.96
C GLU A 233 -26.58 2.15 -7.88
N PRO A 234 -25.37 2.24 -7.32
CA PRO A 234 -25.01 1.43 -6.15
C PRO A 234 -25.85 1.85 -4.94
N GLU A 235 -26.01 0.97 -3.95
CA GLU A 235 -26.80 1.27 -2.76
C GLU A 235 -26.20 2.40 -1.91
N GLU A 236 -27.02 3.03 -1.05
CA GLU A 236 -26.68 4.26 -0.31
C GLU A 236 -25.38 4.17 0.52
N SER A 237 -25.01 2.98 0.99
CA SER A 237 -23.82 2.73 1.80
C SER A 237 -22.57 2.35 1.00
N TYR A 238 -22.59 2.51 -0.33
CA TYR A 238 -21.49 2.15 -1.23
C TYR A 238 -20.15 2.78 -0.86
N ASP A 239 -20.16 4.06 -0.48
CA ASP A 239 -18.97 4.84 -0.10
C ASP A 239 -18.24 4.34 1.15
N LYS A 240 -18.91 3.46 1.92
CA LYS A 240 -18.42 2.86 3.17
C LYS A 240 -18.25 1.35 3.07
N TRP A 241 -18.63 0.77 1.93
CA TRP A 241 -18.59 -0.67 1.77
C TRP A 241 -17.15 -1.13 1.58
N MET A 242 -16.75 -2.10 2.39
CA MET A 242 -15.49 -2.82 2.27
C MET A 242 -15.78 -4.32 2.21
N PRO A 243 -14.97 -5.12 1.50
CA PRO A 243 -15.08 -6.58 1.54
C PRO A 243 -14.92 -7.09 2.97
N GLN A 244 -15.82 -7.97 3.41
CA GLN A 244 -15.77 -8.61 4.71
C GLN A 244 -16.29 -10.04 4.62
N LEU A 245 -15.80 -10.94 5.49
CA LEU A 245 -16.24 -12.34 5.53
C LEU A 245 -16.80 -12.70 6.92
N PRO A 246 -17.89 -12.05 7.38
CA PRO A 246 -18.51 -12.40 8.66
C PRO A 246 -18.94 -13.87 8.68
N MET A 247 -18.47 -14.62 9.67
CA MET A 247 -18.79 -16.04 9.84
C MET A 247 -18.44 -16.92 8.62
N GLY A 248 -17.44 -16.51 7.82
CA GLY A 248 -16.98 -17.23 6.63
C GLY A 248 -17.86 -17.06 5.38
N ALA A 249 -18.87 -16.18 5.44
CA ALA A 249 -19.66 -15.78 4.28
C ALA A 249 -19.34 -14.32 3.94
N GLY A 250 -19.04 -14.05 2.67
CA GLY A 250 -18.86 -12.71 2.16
C GLY A 250 -20.05 -11.80 2.41
N ASN A 251 -19.79 -10.58 2.86
CA ASN A 251 -20.77 -9.51 2.80
C ASN A 251 -21.10 -9.19 1.33
N ILE A 252 -22.21 -8.49 1.15
CA ILE A 252 -22.77 -8.21 -0.16
C ILE A 252 -22.92 -6.71 -0.37
N ILE A 253 -22.95 -6.30 -1.64
CA ILE A 253 -23.36 -4.96 -2.06
C ILE A 253 -24.36 -5.07 -3.21
N LYS A 254 -25.33 -4.15 -3.26
CA LYS A 254 -26.32 -4.08 -4.34
C LYS A 254 -25.98 -2.96 -5.30
N VAL A 255 -26.11 -3.26 -6.60
CA VAL A 255 -26.01 -2.27 -7.66
C VAL A 255 -27.19 -2.42 -8.60
N LYS A 256 -27.93 -1.33 -8.81
CA LYS A 256 -29.05 -1.27 -9.74
C LYS A 256 -28.58 -0.69 -11.07
N ALA A 257 -29.08 -1.24 -12.17
CA ALA A 257 -29.07 -0.58 -13.47
C ALA A 257 -30.50 -0.20 -13.85
N ARG A 258 -30.70 1.02 -14.35
CA ARG A 258 -32.03 1.56 -14.69
C ARG A 258 -32.02 2.26 -16.04
N ILE A 259 -32.96 1.92 -16.91
CA ILE A 259 -33.20 2.61 -18.18
C ILE A 259 -34.02 3.85 -17.86
N VAL A 260 -33.41 5.02 -18.03
CA VAL A 260 -34.00 6.32 -17.66
C VAL A 260 -34.52 7.08 -18.87
N GLU A 261 -33.97 6.80 -20.05
CA GLU A 261 -34.47 7.33 -21.31
C GLU A 261 -34.58 6.21 -22.35
N PRO A 262 -35.67 6.14 -23.12
CA PRO A 262 -36.94 6.85 -22.86
C PRO A 262 -37.60 6.35 -21.56
N GLU A 263 -38.38 7.21 -20.91
CA GLU A 263 -39.08 6.85 -19.67
C GLU A 263 -40.00 5.65 -19.90
N GLY A 264 -39.92 4.66 -19.00
CA GLY A 264 -40.71 3.43 -19.09
C GLY A 264 -40.24 2.43 -20.16
N ALA A 265 -39.12 2.69 -20.83
CA ALA A 265 -38.58 1.72 -21.79
C ALA A 265 -38.07 0.45 -21.09
N GLU A 266 -38.29 -0.68 -21.74
CA GLU A 266 -37.82 -1.99 -21.28
C GLU A 266 -36.77 -2.55 -22.24
N GLY A 267 -35.76 -3.22 -21.68
CA GLY A 267 -34.67 -3.83 -22.44
C GLY A 267 -34.08 -5.05 -21.73
N TYR A 268 -33.19 -5.74 -22.41
CA TYR A 268 -32.39 -6.81 -21.79
C TYR A 268 -31.14 -6.20 -21.18
N ILE A 269 -31.01 -6.25 -19.86
CA ILE A 269 -29.86 -5.72 -19.14
C ILE A 269 -28.87 -6.86 -18.90
N THR A 270 -27.60 -6.65 -19.27
CA THR A 270 -26.48 -7.55 -18.99
C THR A 270 -25.52 -6.87 -18.04
N PHE A 271 -25.28 -7.46 -16.88
CA PHE A 271 -24.23 -7.07 -15.93
C PHE A 271 -22.98 -7.91 -16.15
N LYS A 272 -21.80 -7.32 -15.95
CA LYS A 272 -20.51 -8.02 -15.98
C LYS A 272 -19.62 -7.52 -14.85
N LEU A 273 -18.98 -8.46 -14.17
CA LEU A 273 -17.81 -8.19 -13.34
C LEU A 273 -16.55 -8.30 -14.21
N GLU A 274 -15.69 -7.30 -14.09
CA GLU A 274 -14.47 -7.11 -14.86
C GLU A 274 -13.34 -6.73 -13.90
N ASP A 275 -12.09 -6.99 -14.27
CA ASP A 275 -10.91 -6.64 -13.45
C ASP A 275 -10.98 -7.16 -12.01
N VAL A 276 -11.58 -8.35 -11.82
CA VAL A 276 -11.79 -8.95 -10.50
C VAL A 276 -10.51 -9.60 -10.00
N SER A 277 -10.19 -9.35 -8.72
CA SER A 277 -9.07 -9.96 -8.02
C SER A 277 -9.20 -11.49 -7.89
N LYS A 278 -8.05 -12.14 -7.73
CA LYS A 278 -7.90 -13.60 -7.56
C LYS A 278 -6.74 -13.88 -6.62
N GLU A 279 -6.68 -13.14 -5.52
CA GLU A 279 -5.60 -13.30 -4.56
C GLU A 279 -5.61 -14.73 -4.00
N PRO A 280 -4.45 -15.37 -3.78
CA PRO A 280 -4.42 -16.65 -3.08
C PRO A 280 -5.00 -16.47 -1.68
N GLY A 281 -5.82 -17.40 -1.20
CA GLY A 281 -6.41 -17.34 0.14
C GLY A 281 -7.63 -16.42 0.24
N ILE A 282 -7.99 -16.07 1.48
CA ILE A 282 -9.04 -15.07 1.76
C ILE A 282 -8.48 -13.82 2.46
N CYS A 283 -7.24 -13.91 2.94
CA CYS A 283 -6.40 -12.84 3.47
C CYS A 283 -4.93 -13.31 3.42
N LEU A 284 -3.99 -12.50 3.92
CA LEU A 284 -2.55 -12.71 3.73
C LEU A 284 -1.98 -14.03 4.28
N ASN A 285 -2.62 -14.61 5.30
CA ASN A 285 -2.09 -15.77 6.03
C ASN A 285 -3.14 -16.86 6.29
N PHE A 286 -4.27 -16.84 5.56
CA PHE A 286 -5.31 -17.85 5.69
C PHE A 286 -6.07 -18.11 4.38
N PRO A 287 -6.44 -19.38 4.07
CA PRO A 287 -6.02 -20.60 4.76
C PRO A 287 -4.55 -20.93 4.47
N PHE A 288 -4.01 -21.87 5.24
CA PHE A 288 -2.60 -22.27 5.13
C PHE A 288 -2.21 -22.86 3.76
N ASP A 289 -3.09 -23.71 3.21
CA ASP A 289 -2.94 -24.26 1.87
C ASP A 289 -4.12 -23.76 1.04
N ASP A 290 -3.88 -22.78 0.17
CA ASP A 290 -4.84 -22.42 -0.88
C ASP A 290 -4.27 -22.67 -2.28
N THR A 291 -5.12 -23.24 -3.12
CA THR A 291 -4.85 -23.47 -4.55
C THR A 291 -5.96 -22.91 -5.42
N LYS A 292 -6.90 -22.17 -4.84
CA LYS A 292 -8.00 -21.58 -5.58
C LYS A 292 -7.52 -20.40 -6.41
N THR A 293 -8.14 -20.28 -7.57
CA THR A 293 -7.97 -19.15 -8.50
C THR A 293 -9.35 -18.60 -8.89
N ASP A 294 -10.33 -18.84 -8.02
CA ASP A 294 -11.70 -18.37 -8.20
C ASP A 294 -11.72 -16.84 -8.05
N PRO A 295 -12.65 -16.13 -8.71
CA PRO A 295 -12.78 -14.68 -8.54
C PRO A 295 -13.19 -14.31 -7.12
N ASP A 296 -12.56 -13.26 -6.56
CA ASP A 296 -12.86 -12.80 -5.21
C ASP A 296 -14.17 -12.01 -5.11
N LEU A 297 -14.77 -11.65 -6.25
CA LEU A 297 -16.11 -11.08 -6.34
C LEU A 297 -16.98 -11.91 -7.28
N THR A 298 -18.23 -12.15 -6.89
CA THR A 298 -19.21 -12.85 -7.73
C THR A 298 -20.60 -12.23 -7.63
N ILE A 299 -21.35 -12.27 -8.73
CA ILE A 299 -22.79 -11.98 -8.73
C ILE A 299 -23.52 -13.17 -8.11
N HIS A 300 -24.28 -12.91 -7.05
CA HIS A 300 -24.98 -13.91 -6.28
C HIS A 300 -26.05 -14.63 -7.13
N LYS A 301 -26.08 -15.97 -7.09
CA LYS A 301 -26.86 -16.80 -8.02
C LYS A 301 -28.38 -16.78 -7.81
N THR A 302 -28.86 -16.40 -6.62
CA THR A 302 -30.30 -16.37 -6.29
C THR A 302 -30.94 -15.01 -6.55
N LEU A 303 -30.90 -14.55 -7.81
CA LEU A 303 -31.65 -13.37 -8.26
C LEU A 303 -32.86 -13.84 -9.07
N SER A 304 -34.07 -13.57 -8.59
CA SER A 304 -35.30 -13.91 -9.32
C SER A 304 -35.39 -13.12 -10.63
N GLY A 305 -35.68 -13.80 -11.74
CA GLY A 305 -35.87 -13.16 -13.05
C GLY A 305 -34.59 -12.85 -13.82
N MET A 306 -33.44 -13.41 -13.40
CA MET A 306 -32.17 -13.27 -14.11
C MET A 306 -31.48 -14.62 -14.28
N TRP A 307 -30.76 -14.77 -15.39
CA TRP A 307 -29.76 -15.81 -15.56
C TRP A 307 -28.41 -15.28 -15.04
N VAL A 308 -27.69 -16.09 -14.26
CA VAL A 308 -26.34 -15.79 -13.77
C VAL A 308 -25.39 -16.88 -14.28
N SER A 309 -24.20 -16.51 -14.76
CA SER A 309 -23.19 -17.47 -15.23
C SER A 309 -22.65 -18.35 -14.10
N ASP A 310 -22.10 -19.51 -14.46
CA ASP A 310 -21.62 -20.50 -13.47
C ASP A 310 -20.48 -19.95 -12.59
N ASP A 311 -19.63 -19.10 -13.16
CA ASP A 311 -18.52 -18.38 -12.49
C ASP A 311 -18.99 -17.12 -11.74
N GLY A 312 -20.27 -16.77 -11.81
CA GLY A 312 -20.83 -15.57 -11.19
C GLY A 312 -20.34 -14.25 -11.80
N GLN A 313 -19.65 -14.24 -12.94
CA GLN A 313 -19.09 -13.02 -13.53
C GLN A 313 -20.06 -12.28 -14.45
N GLN A 314 -21.21 -12.86 -14.79
CA GLN A 314 -22.20 -12.25 -15.67
C GLN A 314 -23.63 -12.55 -15.20
N ALA A 315 -24.51 -11.56 -15.32
CA ALA A 315 -25.95 -11.73 -15.14
C ALA A 315 -26.73 -11.10 -16.31
N LYS A 316 -27.85 -11.72 -16.71
CA LYS A 316 -28.72 -11.25 -17.79
C LYS A 316 -30.18 -11.31 -17.37
N THR A 317 -30.91 -10.25 -17.67
CA THR A 317 -32.34 -10.14 -17.38
C THR A 317 -33.19 -10.58 -18.58
N GLU A 318 -34.47 -10.84 -18.34
CA GLU A 318 -35.51 -10.67 -19.36
C GLU A 318 -35.76 -9.17 -19.64
N LYS A 319 -36.71 -8.82 -20.51
CA LYS A 319 -37.07 -7.41 -20.72
C LYS A 319 -37.59 -6.76 -19.44
N VAL A 320 -36.88 -5.73 -18.97
CA VAL A 320 -37.21 -4.96 -17.77
C VAL A 320 -36.79 -3.50 -17.95
N ASN A 321 -37.36 -2.58 -17.17
CA ASN A 321 -36.89 -1.19 -17.11
C ASN A 321 -35.69 -1.03 -16.15
N GLU A 322 -35.65 -1.80 -15.06
CA GLU A 322 -34.57 -1.79 -14.09
C GLU A 322 -34.29 -3.20 -13.55
N ALA A 323 -33.08 -3.36 -13.02
CA ALA A 323 -32.59 -4.61 -12.49
C ALA A 323 -31.54 -4.35 -11.42
N THR A 324 -31.50 -5.18 -10.37
CA THR A 324 -30.50 -5.07 -9.30
C THR A 324 -29.75 -6.38 -9.17
N VAL A 325 -28.42 -6.30 -9.22
CA VAL A 325 -27.54 -7.43 -8.90
C VAL A 325 -27.02 -7.29 -7.47
N VAL A 326 -26.71 -8.44 -6.88
CA VAL A 326 -26.06 -8.56 -5.57
C VAL A 326 -24.66 -9.10 -5.83
N VAL A 327 -23.62 -8.33 -5.50
CA VAL A 327 -22.23 -8.76 -5.60
C VAL A 327 -21.77 -9.21 -4.21
N GLN A 328 -21.09 -10.35 -4.13
CA GLN A 328 -20.58 -10.95 -2.90
C GLN A 328 -19.06 -11.06 -2.94
N ALA A 329 -18.41 -10.72 -1.83
CA ALA A 329 -16.96 -10.86 -1.63
C ALA A 329 -16.56 -12.26 -1.18
N HIS A 330 -15.37 -12.71 -1.56
CA HIS A 330 -14.76 -13.97 -1.11
C HIS A 330 -13.34 -13.78 -0.56
N ASP A 331 -12.83 -12.55 -0.57
CA ASP A 331 -11.55 -12.14 -0.01
C ASP A 331 -11.69 -10.80 0.74
N TRP A 332 -10.92 -10.58 1.80
CA TRP A 332 -10.95 -9.34 2.60
C TRP A 332 -10.37 -8.13 1.85
N GLY A 333 -9.53 -8.35 0.86
CA GLY A 333 -8.96 -7.37 -0.07
C GLY A 333 -9.55 -7.45 -1.49
N ALA A 334 -10.73 -8.07 -1.65
CA ALA A 334 -11.37 -8.24 -2.96
C ALA A 334 -11.61 -6.90 -3.66
N TYR A 335 -11.30 -6.84 -4.96
CA TYR A 335 -11.60 -5.67 -5.80
C TYR A 335 -12.10 -6.08 -7.19
N GLY A 336 -12.79 -5.17 -7.88
CA GLY A 336 -13.22 -5.35 -9.27
C GLY A 336 -14.08 -4.19 -9.78
N LYS A 337 -14.56 -4.31 -11.02
CA LYS A 337 -15.39 -3.32 -11.73
C LYS A 337 -16.68 -3.98 -12.19
N LEU A 338 -17.83 -3.40 -11.83
CA LEU A 338 -19.15 -3.86 -12.28
C LEU A 338 -19.71 -2.93 -13.35
N SER A 339 -19.90 -3.45 -14.56
CA SER A 339 -20.52 -2.75 -15.68
C SER A 339 -21.91 -3.30 -16.00
N ALA A 340 -22.75 -2.50 -16.68
CA ALA A 340 -24.02 -2.96 -17.23
C ALA A 340 -24.25 -2.42 -18.64
N THR A 341 -24.95 -3.18 -19.48
CA THR A 341 -25.36 -2.79 -20.83
C THR A 341 -26.80 -3.19 -21.06
N ALA A 342 -27.64 -2.27 -21.55
CA ALA A 342 -29.02 -2.57 -21.93
C ALA A 342 -29.16 -2.69 -23.45
N LYS A 343 -29.83 -3.75 -23.93
CA LYS A 343 -30.31 -3.86 -25.31
C LYS A 343 -31.74 -3.34 -25.41
N LEU A 344 -31.95 -2.27 -26.17
CA LEU A 344 -33.22 -1.57 -26.32
C LEU A 344 -33.70 -1.61 -27.77
N ILE A 345 -35.01 -1.57 -27.98
CA ILE A 345 -35.59 -1.37 -29.32
C ILE A 345 -36.16 0.06 -29.39
N ILE A 346 -35.55 0.91 -30.20
CA ILE A 346 -35.96 2.31 -30.38
C ILE A 346 -36.21 2.57 -31.85
N GLY A 347 -37.41 3.08 -32.18
CA GLY A 347 -37.77 3.34 -33.58
C GLY A 347 -37.80 2.09 -34.48
N GLY A 348 -37.90 0.89 -33.89
CA GLY A 348 -37.89 -0.39 -34.61
C GLY A 348 -36.49 -1.01 -34.80
N GLU A 349 -35.44 -0.39 -34.27
CA GLU A 349 -34.06 -0.89 -34.36
C GLU A 349 -33.51 -1.26 -32.98
N GLU A 350 -32.71 -2.32 -32.91
CA GLU A 350 -32.00 -2.71 -31.69
C GLU A 350 -30.75 -1.84 -31.50
N ILE A 351 -30.57 -1.30 -30.30
CA ILE A 351 -29.38 -0.56 -29.87
C ILE A 351 -28.85 -1.12 -28.56
N GLU A 352 -27.54 -1.09 -28.37
CA GLU A 352 -26.88 -1.40 -27.10
C GLU A 352 -26.44 -0.10 -26.42
N VAL A 353 -26.85 0.09 -25.16
CA VAL A 353 -26.58 1.29 -24.38
C VAL A 353 -25.83 0.90 -23.11
N PRO A 354 -24.54 1.27 -22.97
CA PRO A 354 -23.80 1.05 -21.73
C PRO A 354 -24.34 1.96 -20.63
N ALA A 355 -24.49 1.40 -19.43
CA ALA A 355 -24.91 2.18 -18.27
C ALA A 355 -23.78 3.12 -17.83
N VAL A 356 -24.14 4.28 -17.29
CA VAL A 356 -23.18 5.26 -16.75
C VAL A 356 -23.38 5.35 -15.24
N PHE A 357 -22.30 5.28 -14.47
CA PHE A 357 -22.33 5.66 -13.07
C PHE A 357 -22.22 7.18 -12.98
N GLU A 358 -23.25 7.89 -12.54
CA GLU A 358 -23.33 9.34 -12.69
C GLU A 358 -22.27 10.12 -11.89
N ASP A 359 -21.81 9.56 -10.76
CA ASP A 359 -20.86 10.23 -9.86
C ASP A 359 -19.47 10.38 -10.50
N THR A 360 -18.98 9.31 -11.13
CA THR A 360 -17.68 9.28 -11.82
C THR A 360 -17.82 9.55 -13.31
N GLY A 361 -19.00 9.24 -13.87
CA GLY A 361 -19.27 9.27 -15.28
C GLY A 361 -18.72 8.08 -16.08
N GLU A 362 -18.14 7.09 -15.39
CA GLU A 362 -17.62 5.86 -15.97
C GLU A 362 -18.75 4.89 -16.35
N HIS A 363 -18.43 3.87 -17.14
CA HIS A 363 -19.37 2.79 -17.51
C HIS A 363 -19.40 1.61 -16.54
N TYR A 364 -18.80 1.80 -15.38
CA TYR A 364 -18.69 0.82 -14.33
C TYR A 364 -18.70 1.50 -12.96
N VAL A 365 -18.99 0.71 -11.94
CA VAL A 365 -18.78 1.03 -10.53
C VAL A 365 -17.61 0.18 -10.04
N THR A 366 -16.63 0.76 -9.36
CA THR A 366 -15.59 -0.03 -8.67
C THR A 366 -16.20 -0.70 -7.43
N ILE A 367 -15.81 -1.93 -7.12
CA ILE A 367 -16.27 -2.64 -5.92
C ILE A 367 -15.03 -3.17 -5.22
N PRO A 368 -14.63 -2.64 -4.04
CA PRO A 368 -15.19 -1.47 -3.36
C PRO A 368 -14.97 -0.16 -4.13
N GLN A 369 -15.49 0.95 -3.61
CA GLN A 369 -15.13 2.26 -4.14
C GLN A 369 -13.60 2.46 -4.04
N ASP A 370 -13.00 2.69 -5.19
CA ASP A 370 -11.56 2.89 -5.39
C ASP A 370 -11.39 3.96 -6.47
N THR A 371 -11.15 5.21 -6.04
CA THR A 371 -11.05 6.37 -6.95
C THR A 371 -9.63 6.59 -7.47
N ASP A 372 -8.62 6.02 -6.81
CA ASP A 372 -7.22 6.08 -7.20
C ASP A 372 -6.71 4.75 -7.80
N ASP A 373 -7.58 3.81 -8.15
CA ASP A 373 -7.26 2.53 -8.83
C ASP A 373 -6.07 1.80 -8.16
N ASN A 374 -5.98 1.87 -6.84
CA ASN A 374 -4.91 1.26 -6.04
C ASN A 374 -5.33 -0.07 -5.40
N SER A 375 -6.56 -0.52 -5.67
CA SER A 375 -7.18 -1.74 -5.13
C SER A 375 -7.50 -1.73 -3.64
N ILE A 376 -7.44 -0.55 -3.01
CA ILE A 376 -7.79 -0.32 -1.61
C ILE A 376 -9.10 0.45 -1.58
N ALA A 377 -9.99 0.13 -0.63
CA ALA A 377 -11.21 0.91 -0.48
C ALA A 377 -10.89 2.34 0.00
N ASP A 378 -11.47 3.34 -0.68
CA ASP A 378 -11.39 4.76 -0.29
C ASP A 378 -11.79 4.97 1.19
N GLU A 379 -12.76 4.19 1.69
CA GLU A 379 -13.17 4.23 3.11
C GLU A 379 -12.02 3.88 4.06
N TRP A 380 -11.26 2.81 3.78
CA TRP A 380 -10.14 2.42 4.64
C TRP A 380 -9.03 3.46 4.60
N GLN A 381 -8.72 4.02 3.43
CA GLN A 381 -7.74 5.09 3.34
C GLN A 381 -8.16 6.34 4.14
N ARG A 382 -9.44 6.72 4.09
CA ARG A 382 -9.94 7.82 4.93
C ARG A 382 -9.89 7.50 6.42
N GLN A 383 -10.22 6.28 6.83
CA GLN A 383 -10.18 5.87 8.23
C GLN A 383 -8.76 5.92 8.81
N ASN A 384 -7.76 5.67 7.97
CA ASN A 384 -6.35 5.70 8.34
C ASN A 384 -5.61 6.96 7.86
N GLU A 385 -6.31 7.96 7.34
CA GLU A 385 -5.72 9.25 6.90
C GLU A 385 -4.61 9.14 5.82
N ILE A 386 -4.68 8.13 4.93
CA ILE A 386 -3.69 7.85 3.87
C ILE A 386 -4.27 7.92 2.44
N THR A 387 -5.22 8.82 2.20
CA THR A 387 -5.86 9.01 0.89
C THR A 387 -4.86 9.27 -0.24
N GLY A 388 -5.01 8.59 -1.39
CA GLY A 388 -4.12 8.75 -2.55
C GLY A 388 -2.82 7.96 -2.44
N CYS A 389 -2.64 7.19 -1.37
CA CYS A 389 -1.50 6.32 -1.15
C CYS A 389 -1.39 5.24 -2.23
N SER A 390 -0.16 4.88 -2.58
CA SER A 390 0.10 3.77 -3.50
C SER A 390 -0.20 2.45 -2.80
N GLY A 391 -0.81 1.48 -3.49
CA GLY A 391 -1.00 0.14 -2.93
C GLY A 391 0.29 -0.60 -2.52
N LYS A 392 1.47 -0.11 -2.95
CA LYS A 392 2.82 -0.60 -2.57
C LYS A 392 3.54 0.26 -1.52
N ALA A 393 2.88 1.25 -0.93
CA ALA A 393 3.54 2.02 0.12
C ALA A 393 3.77 1.12 1.35
N ASP A 394 4.90 1.29 2.01
CA ASP A 394 5.33 0.61 3.24
C ASP A 394 6.01 1.71 4.06
N GLU A 395 5.16 2.62 4.57
CA GLU A 395 5.57 3.90 5.15
C GLU A 395 5.29 3.93 6.65
N ASP A 396 5.29 2.77 7.32
CA ASP A 396 5.13 2.66 8.77
C ASP A 396 6.23 3.42 9.48
N GLU A 397 5.89 4.56 10.09
CA GLU A 397 6.84 5.39 10.79
C GLU A 397 6.97 5.00 12.27
N GLU A 398 5.98 4.30 12.83
CA GLU A 398 5.92 3.99 14.27
C GLU A 398 6.29 2.53 14.59
N PRO A 399 7.15 2.26 15.58
CA PRO A 399 7.97 3.24 16.25
C PRO A 399 9.03 3.82 15.30
N ASN A 400 9.44 5.07 15.60
CA ASN A 400 10.47 5.74 14.83
C ASN A 400 11.79 4.98 14.92
N SER A 401 12.29 4.56 13.76
CA SER A 401 13.51 3.79 13.63
C SER A 401 14.31 4.26 12.41
N ASN A 402 15.54 3.77 12.26
CA ASN A 402 16.34 4.03 11.06
C ASN A 402 15.80 3.31 9.80
N TYR A 403 14.84 2.41 9.97
CA TYR A 403 14.23 1.60 8.93
C TYR A 403 12.73 1.94 8.83
N PRO A 404 12.29 2.60 7.76
CA PRO A 404 10.86 2.79 7.51
C PRO A 404 10.20 1.46 7.16
N GLY A 405 8.90 1.36 7.42
CA GLY A 405 8.13 0.19 7.04
C GLY A 405 8.40 -1.06 7.88
N ASP A 406 7.64 -2.10 7.60
CA ASP A 406 7.79 -3.43 8.19
C ASP A 406 7.80 -4.56 7.15
N GLY A 407 7.74 -4.22 5.86
CA GLY A 407 7.71 -5.15 4.74
C GLY A 407 6.31 -5.50 4.25
N LEU A 408 5.25 -4.96 4.84
CA LEU A 408 3.88 -5.08 4.36
C LEU A 408 3.49 -3.83 3.55
N SER A 409 2.93 -4.05 2.37
CA SER A 409 2.36 -2.95 1.60
C SER A 409 1.02 -2.47 2.17
N ALA A 410 0.63 -1.22 1.90
CA ALA A 410 -0.68 -0.68 2.26
C ALA A 410 -1.85 -1.55 1.75
N TYR A 411 -1.70 -2.23 0.60
CA TYR A 411 -2.70 -3.21 0.14
C TYR A 411 -2.71 -4.48 0.99
N GLU A 412 -1.54 -4.97 1.40
CA GLU A 412 -1.43 -6.12 2.30
C GLU A 412 -2.03 -5.79 3.67
N GLU A 413 -1.70 -4.65 4.25
CA GLU A 413 -2.28 -4.17 5.51
C GLU A 413 -3.79 -3.98 5.45
N TYR A 414 -4.27 -3.38 4.35
CA TYR A 414 -5.69 -3.31 4.03
C TYR A 414 -6.26 -4.72 3.99
N ARG A 415 -5.75 -5.63 3.15
CA ARG A 415 -6.26 -7.00 2.99
C ARG A 415 -6.23 -7.79 4.32
N GLY A 416 -5.25 -7.50 5.16
CA GLY A 416 -5.17 -7.92 6.56
C GLY A 416 -4.77 -9.38 6.77
N VAL A 417 -4.73 -9.76 8.04
CA VAL A 417 -4.23 -11.04 8.55
C VAL A 417 -5.23 -11.69 9.49
N HIS A 418 -5.15 -13.01 9.65
CA HIS A 418 -5.74 -13.75 10.74
C HIS A 418 -4.77 -13.79 11.94
N ILE A 419 -5.26 -13.34 13.09
CA ILE A 419 -4.56 -13.35 14.37
C ILE A 419 -5.43 -14.13 15.34
N MET A 420 -4.96 -15.29 15.80
CA MET A 420 -5.69 -16.17 16.73
C MET A 420 -7.10 -16.51 16.24
N GLY A 421 -7.24 -16.80 14.96
CA GLY A 421 -8.49 -17.19 14.30
C GLY A 421 -9.44 -16.04 13.98
N LYS A 422 -9.00 -14.78 14.10
CA LYS A 422 -9.80 -13.60 13.75
C LYS A 422 -9.07 -12.75 12.72
N HIS A 423 -9.79 -12.32 11.69
CA HIS A 423 -9.28 -11.33 10.74
C HIS A 423 -9.12 -9.96 11.38
N VAL A 424 -8.04 -9.28 11.02
CA VAL A 424 -7.68 -7.92 11.42
C VAL A 424 -7.05 -7.23 10.20
N ARG A 425 -7.52 -6.02 9.87
CA ARG A 425 -6.77 -5.10 8.99
C ARG A 425 -5.75 -4.36 9.84
N LEU A 426 -4.55 -4.14 9.29
CA LEU A 426 -3.42 -3.56 10.01
C LEU A 426 -3.44 -2.02 9.94
N ASP A 427 -2.58 -1.37 10.73
CA ASP A 427 -2.52 0.09 10.88
C ASP A 427 -1.29 0.61 10.09
N PRO A 428 -1.49 1.32 8.96
CA PRO A 428 -0.42 1.71 8.02
C PRO A 428 0.55 2.78 8.55
N HIS A 429 0.44 3.11 9.83
CA HIS A 429 1.38 3.99 10.53
C HIS A 429 2.30 3.20 11.46
N LYS A 430 2.00 1.93 11.73
CA LYS A 430 2.61 1.15 12.81
C LYS A 430 3.15 -0.18 12.31
N LYS A 431 4.44 -0.37 12.51
CA LYS A 431 5.14 -1.63 12.26
C LYS A 431 4.52 -2.78 13.05
N ASP A 432 4.38 -3.90 12.38
CA ASP A 432 3.79 -5.14 12.87
C ASP A 432 4.83 -6.24 13.05
N LEU A 433 4.97 -6.72 14.29
CA LEU A 433 5.79 -7.88 14.63
C LEU A 433 4.91 -9.08 14.95
N PHE A 434 5.06 -10.17 14.19
CA PHE A 434 4.34 -11.41 14.41
C PHE A 434 5.15 -12.40 15.24
N ILE A 435 4.51 -12.99 16.26
CA ILE A 435 5.17 -13.92 17.18
C ILE A 435 4.32 -15.16 17.41
N TYR A 436 4.90 -16.34 17.20
CA TYR A 436 4.35 -17.60 17.67
C TYR A 436 4.91 -17.92 19.06
N ASP A 437 4.01 -18.00 20.05
CA ASP A 437 4.33 -18.17 21.47
C ASP A 437 3.60 -19.42 22.05
N PRO A 438 4.06 -20.65 21.76
CA PRO A 438 3.42 -21.86 22.26
C PRO A 438 3.56 -22.09 23.78
N ASP A 439 4.47 -21.38 24.44
CA ASP A 439 4.79 -21.56 25.87
C ASP A 439 4.27 -20.41 26.76
N ASP A 440 3.43 -19.52 26.20
CA ASP A 440 2.81 -18.37 26.88
C ASP A 440 3.81 -17.41 27.56
N LEU A 441 4.98 -17.19 26.94
CA LEU A 441 6.06 -16.36 27.49
C LEU A 441 5.91 -14.87 27.15
N VAL A 442 5.23 -14.55 26.05
CA VAL A 442 5.22 -13.20 25.46
C VAL A 442 4.03 -12.39 25.94
N LYS A 443 2.86 -13.01 26.11
CA LYS A 443 1.60 -12.33 26.43
C LYS A 443 1.71 -11.33 27.60
N ASP A 444 2.45 -11.68 28.65
CA ASP A 444 2.62 -10.84 29.85
C ASP A 444 3.98 -10.10 29.91
N SER A 445 4.79 -10.20 28.85
CA SER A 445 6.13 -9.58 28.76
C SER A 445 6.08 -8.05 28.63
N PHE A 446 7.24 -7.39 28.80
CA PHE A 446 7.28 -5.93 28.67
C PHE A 446 7.13 -5.46 27.22
N ILE A 447 7.47 -6.28 26.21
CA ILE A 447 7.22 -5.92 24.80
C ILE A 447 5.72 -5.70 24.55
N MET A 448 4.85 -6.57 25.08
CA MET A 448 3.38 -6.41 25.01
C MET A 448 2.87 -5.23 25.85
N GLN A 449 3.67 -4.73 26.79
CA GLN A 449 3.36 -3.57 27.63
C GLN A 449 3.95 -2.25 27.08
N GLY A 450 4.39 -2.24 25.82
CA GLY A 450 4.91 -1.06 25.15
C GLY A 450 6.40 -0.77 25.43
N ALA A 451 7.20 -1.81 25.72
CA ALA A 451 8.65 -1.63 25.85
C ALA A 451 9.29 -1.09 24.56
N ALA A 452 8.69 -1.39 23.40
CA ALA A 452 9.07 -0.92 22.07
C ALA A 452 8.18 0.20 21.54
N GLY A 453 7.66 1.06 22.41
CA GLY A 453 6.81 2.18 22.00
C GLY A 453 5.52 1.70 21.35
N GLU A 454 5.23 2.20 20.15
CA GLU A 454 4.00 1.97 19.40
C GLU A 454 4.05 0.71 18.51
N LEU A 455 5.11 -0.09 18.61
CA LEU A 455 5.24 -1.35 17.87
C LEU A 455 4.03 -2.27 18.14
N GLN A 456 3.35 -2.70 17.08
CA GLN A 456 2.25 -3.65 17.19
C GLN A 456 2.81 -5.07 17.24
N VAL A 457 2.50 -5.80 18.30
CA VAL A 457 2.94 -7.20 18.47
C VAL A 457 1.74 -8.12 18.38
N HIS A 458 1.73 -8.99 17.38
CA HIS A 458 0.65 -9.92 17.09
C HIS A 458 1.03 -11.34 17.46
N LEU A 459 0.31 -11.92 18.41
CA LEU A 459 0.45 -13.34 18.73
C LEU A 459 -0.32 -14.17 17.69
N VAL A 460 0.37 -15.08 17.01
CA VAL A 460 -0.18 -15.89 15.92
C VAL A 460 -0.08 -17.36 16.21
N THR A 461 -0.94 -18.16 15.58
CA THR A 461 -0.86 -19.62 15.63
C THR A 461 0.20 -20.17 14.68
N TYR A 462 0.54 -21.45 14.85
CA TYR A 462 1.51 -22.16 14.01
C TYR A 462 1.20 -22.05 12.49
N GLY A 463 -0.07 -22.10 12.11
CA GLY A 463 -0.51 -22.02 10.71
C GLY A 463 -0.55 -20.59 10.17
N GLU A 464 -0.91 -19.62 11.01
CA GLU A 464 -0.99 -18.18 10.64
C GLU A 464 0.39 -17.54 10.37
N MET A 465 1.48 -18.18 10.79
CA MET A 465 2.86 -17.75 10.52
C MET A 465 3.64 -18.77 9.69
N ASN A 466 2.99 -19.74 9.05
CA ASN A 466 3.68 -20.74 8.23
C ASN A 466 4.88 -21.44 8.90
N CYS A 467 4.76 -21.79 10.18
CA CYS A 467 5.85 -22.41 10.95
C CYS A 467 6.23 -23.81 10.42
N GLY A 468 5.28 -24.49 9.77
CA GLY A 468 5.46 -25.81 9.15
C GLY A 468 5.78 -25.78 7.66
N GLY A 469 5.97 -24.59 7.09
CA GLY A 469 6.24 -24.41 5.67
C GLY A 469 7.51 -25.08 5.19
N LYS A 470 7.59 -25.25 3.86
CA LYS A 470 8.86 -25.57 3.20
C LYS A 470 9.89 -24.49 3.55
N ALA A 471 11.17 -24.84 3.52
CA ALA A 471 12.26 -23.97 3.98
C ALA A 471 12.23 -22.51 3.47
N LYS A 472 11.65 -22.25 2.29
CA LYS A 472 11.51 -20.89 1.73
C LYS A 472 10.36 -20.05 2.30
N LEU A 473 9.31 -20.68 2.82
CA LEU A 473 8.12 -19.98 3.36
C LEU A 473 8.05 -20.11 4.89
N LYS A 474 9.08 -20.67 5.52
CA LYS A 474 9.07 -20.94 6.95
C LYS A 474 9.06 -19.62 7.72
N ARG A 475 8.02 -19.41 8.54
CA ARG A 475 7.76 -18.18 9.31
C ARG A 475 7.21 -16.99 8.52
N VAL A 476 6.95 -17.15 7.22
CA VAL A 476 6.34 -16.09 6.41
C VAL A 476 4.89 -15.93 6.86
N VAL A 477 4.47 -14.70 7.11
CA VAL A 477 3.09 -14.36 7.51
C VAL A 477 2.26 -14.10 6.26
N ASN A 478 2.72 -13.22 5.38
CA ASN A 478 2.01 -12.85 4.15
C ASN A 478 2.18 -13.87 3.01
N PHE A 479 2.11 -15.17 3.29
CA PHE A 479 2.40 -16.23 2.30
C PHE A 479 1.31 -16.42 1.23
N ASN A 480 0.12 -15.84 1.42
CA ASN A 480 -0.96 -15.82 0.45
C ASN A 480 -0.99 -14.45 -0.24
N HIS A 481 -0.24 -14.27 -1.32
CA HIS A 481 -0.09 -12.98 -1.98
C HIS A 481 0.10 -13.11 -3.50
N ASP A 482 -0.35 -12.11 -4.26
CA ASP A 482 0.02 -11.88 -5.66
C ASP A 482 0.22 -10.38 -5.94
N ARG A 483 -0.83 -9.57 -5.76
CA ARG A 483 -0.78 -8.14 -6.06
C ARG A 483 -0.14 -7.33 -4.93
N TYR A 484 0.59 -6.29 -5.33
CA TYR A 484 1.24 -5.29 -4.47
C TYR A 484 2.25 -5.78 -3.43
N HIS A 485 2.48 -7.09 -3.32
CA HIS A 485 3.52 -7.67 -2.48
C HIS A 485 4.90 -7.06 -2.73
N ILE A 486 5.59 -6.75 -1.64
CA ILE A 486 6.93 -6.15 -1.62
C ILE A 486 7.95 -7.22 -1.24
N VAL A 487 7.83 -7.79 -0.04
CA VAL A 487 8.70 -8.84 0.50
C VAL A 487 7.95 -9.81 1.41
N ASP A 488 8.51 -11.01 1.58
CA ASP A 488 8.07 -11.96 2.60
C ASP A 488 8.28 -11.38 4.00
N GLN A 489 7.23 -11.22 4.78
CA GLN A 489 7.32 -10.74 6.15
C GLN A 489 7.45 -11.93 7.12
N HIS A 490 8.51 -11.98 7.91
CA HIS A 490 8.82 -13.10 8.79
C HIS A 490 8.50 -12.79 10.26
N GLY A 491 7.93 -13.74 10.99
CA GLY A 491 7.75 -13.62 12.44
C GLY A 491 8.78 -14.39 13.27
N LEU A 492 8.68 -14.27 14.60
CA LEU A 492 9.59 -14.92 15.58
C LEU A 492 8.90 -16.08 16.31
N TRP A 493 9.67 -17.11 16.68
CA TRP A 493 9.16 -18.22 17.48
C TRP A 493 9.78 -18.19 18.87
N VAL A 494 9.02 -17.76 19.88
CA VAL A 494 9.49 -17.66 21.26
C VAL A 494 9.18 -18.95 22.00
N ILE A 495 10.20 -19.62 22.55
CA ILE A 495 10.04 -20.92 23.21
C ILE A 495 10.83 -21.04 24.50
N LYS A 496 10.30 -21.83 25.43
CA LYS A 496 11.01 -22.26 26.63
C LYS A 496 12.08 -23.28 26.24
N HIS A 497 13.29 -23.09 26.77
CA HIS A 497 14.41 -24.01 26.55
C HIS A 497 15.12 -24.33 27.88
N PRO A 498 15.65 -25.55 28.08
CA PRO A 498 16.27 -25.98 29.35
C PRO A 498 17.54 -25.21 29.76
N GLY A 499 18.11 -24.40 28.85
CA GLY A 499 19.35 -23.64 29.05
C GLY A 499 20.62 -24.46 28.82
N LYS A 500 21.78 -23.78 28.90
CA LYS A 500 23.11 -24.36 28.62
C LYS A 500 23.92 -24.71 29.89
N ASN A 501 23.32 -24.58 31.09
CA ASN A 501 24.01 -24.68 32.39
C ASN A 501 25.21 -23.71 32.53
N GLU A 502 25.14 -22.57 31.84
CA GLU A 502 26.08 -21.46 31.96
C GLU A 502 25.49 -20.42 32.91
N TRP A 503 26.29 -19.96 33.88
CA TRP A 503 25.87 -18.99 34.89
C TRP A 503 25.49 -17.66 34.22
N HIS A 504 24.28 -17.13 34.48
CA HIS A 504 23.76 -15.85 33.95
C HIS A 504 23.49 -15.77 32.44
N ASN A 505 23.50 -16.89 31.73
CA ASN A 505 22.95 -16.97 30.39
C ASN A 505 21.45 -17.31 30.50
N TRP A 506 20.55 -16.36 30.21
CA TRP A 506 19.11 -16.48 30.48
C TRP A 506 18.24 -16.59 29.23
N GLY A 507 18.80 -16.34 28.04
CA GLY A 507 18.10 -16.43 26.77
C GLY A 507 19.06 -16.39 25.60
N GLU A 508 18.54 -16.63 24.40
CA GLU A 508 19.34 -16.62 23.18
C GLU A 508 18.49 -16.32 21.95
N CYS A 509 18.88 -15.27 21.23
CA CYS A 509 18.44 -14.96 19.88
C CYS A 509 19.59 -14.31 19.08
N GLY A 510 19.80 -14.74 17.84
CA GLY A 510 20.83 -14.20 16.95
C GLY A 510 21.19 -15.15 15.81
N LYS A 511 21.89 -14.68 14.78
CA LYS A 511 22.21 -15.50 13.59
C LYS A 511 22.98 -16.79 13.94
N GLY A 512 22.36 -17.96 13.79
CA GLY A 512 23.01 -19.26 14.03
C GLY A 512 23.31 -19.59 15.50
N GLY A 513 22.47 -19.11 16.43
CA GLY A 513 22.57 -19.42 17.87
C GLY A 513 23.68 -18.68 18.63
N PHE A 514 24.45 -17.81 17.97
CA PHE A 514 25.49 -16.99 18.64
C PHE A 514 25.75 -15.66 17.90
N GLY A 515 24.91 -15.31 16.93
CA GLY A 515 25.22 -14.28 15.94
C GLY A 515 24.74 -12.88 16.28
N GLU A 516 25.22 -11.92 15.48
CA GLU A 516 24.78 -10.54 15.50
C GLU A 516 23.24 -10.44 15.40
N PRO A 517 22.63 -9.50 16.15
CA PRO A 517 21.21 -9.16 16.03
C PRO A 517 20.85 -8.86 14.60
N ALA A 518 19.67 -9.30 14.19
CA ALA A 518 19.26 -9.25 12.80
C ALA A 518 17.73 -9.19 12.70
N PRO A 519 17.17 -8.67 11.59
CA PRO A 519 15.73 -8.69 11.36
C PRO A 519 15.20 -10.13 11.26
N PRO A 520 13.89 -10.35 11.47
CA PRO A 520 13.29 -11.68 11.62
C PRO A 520 13.67 -12.71 10.56
N LYS A 521 13.77 -12.35 9.27
CA LYS A 521 14.21 -13.28 8.21
C LYS A 521 15.58 -13.89 8.44
N THR A 522 16.52 -13.08 8.91
CA THR A 522 17.93 -13.47 9.00
C THR A 522 18.36 -13.87 10.40
N ALA A 523 17.57 -13.51 11.42
CA ALA A 523 17.68 -14.03 12.77
C ALA A 523 17.45 -15.56 12.80
N ASP A 524 17.93 -16.21 13.87
CA ASP A 524 17.48 -17.57 14.15
C ASP A 524 15.95 -17.58 14.30
N PRO A 525 15.25 -18.54 13.66
CA PRO A 525 13.82 -18.72 13.83
C PRO A 525 13.34 -18.74 15.29
N TYR A 526 14.18 -19.28 16.19
CA TYR A 526 13.84 -19.49 17.59
C TYR A 526 14.47 -18.43 18.48
N VAL A 527 13.63 -17.87 19.35
CA VAL A 527 13.99 -17.01 20.47
C VAL A 527 13.88 -17.87 21.73
N TYR A 528 15.02 -18.31 22.26
CA TYR A 528 15.04 -19.24 23.39
C TYR A 528 15.04 -18.49 24.71
N ILE A 529 14.18 -18.91 25.65
CA ILE A 529 14.13 -18.37 27.00
C ILE A 529 14.44 -19.48 28.01
N PHE A 530 15.47 -19.29 28.83
CA PHE A 530 15.95 -20.28 29.79
C PHE A 530 15.29 -20.14 31.16
N VAL A 531 13.96 -20.27 31.19
CA VAL A 531 13.12 -20.07 32.39
C VAL A 531 13.65 -20.84 33.61
N ASP A 532 13.98 -22.12 33.45
CA ASP A 532 14.46 -22.93 34.58
C ASP A 532 15.85 -22.48 35.07
N GLN A 533 16.68 -21.88 34.19
CA GLN A 533 17.97 -21.30 34.57
C GLN A 533 17.77 -20.00 35.34
N ILE A 534 16.87 -19.12 34.88
CA ILE A 534 16.52 -17.86 35.56
C ILE A 534 16.04 -18.15 36.99
N GLU A 535 15.12 -19.11 37.14
CA GLU A 535 14.63 -19.53 38.47
C GLU A 535 15.75 -20.01 39.39
N ARG A 536 16.66 -20.85 38.88
CA ARG A 536 17.80 -21.36 39.65
C ARG A 536 18.75 -20.24 40.08
N ASP A 537 19.11 -19.37 39.15
CA ASP A 537 20.08 -18.30 39.37
C ASP A 537 19.53 -17.30 40.40
N LEU A 538 18.31 -16.80 40.19
CA LEU A 538 17.68 -15.85 41.11
C LEU A 538 17.47 -16.45 42.50
N ARG A 539 17.07 -17.72 42.60
CA ARG A 539 16.92 -18.40 43.90
C ARG A 539 18.26 -18.52 44.62
N LYS A 540 19.32 -18.87 43.90
CA LYS A 540 20.65 -18.95 44.49
C LYS A 540 21.13 -17.57 44.94
N THR A 541 21.02 -16.53 44.11
CA THR A 541 21.38 -15.15 44.47
C THR A 541 20.56 -14.64 45.66
N PHE A 542 19.26 -14.94 45.71
CA PHE A 542 18.38 -14.60 46.83
C PHE A 542 18.81 -15.28 48.14
N ASN A 543 19.11 -16.58 48.11
CA ASN A 543 19.52 -17.34 49.29
C ASN A 543 20.90 -16.92 49.79
N ASP A 544 21.86 -16.75 48.87
CA ASP A 544 23.23 -16.33 49.20
C ASP A 544 23.26 -14.93 49.85
N ASN A 545 22.26 -14.08 49.54
CA ASN A 545 22.16 -12.69 50.02
C ASN A 545 20.95 -12.42 50.93
N ILE A 546 20.30 -13.44 51.47
CA ILE A 546 19.00 -13.32 52.18
C ILE A 546 19.04 -12.34 53.36
N GLY A 547 20.17 -12.24 54.08
CA GLY A 547 20.31 -11.32 55.20
C GLY A 547 20.22 -9.85 54.77
N GLN A 548 20.88 -9.49 53.66
CA GLN A 548 20.86 -8.15 53.09
C GLN A 548 19.49 -7.82 52.48
N ILE A 549 18.94 -8.76 51.71
CA ILE A 549 17.64 -8.60 51.05
C ILE A 549 16.54 -8.41 52.09
N ARG A 550 16.49 -9.28 53.12
CA ARG A 550 15.52 -9.17 54.22
C ARG A 550 15.62 -7.84 54.93
N PHE A 551 16.82 -7.41 55.29
CA PHE A 551 17.03 -6.12 55.97
C PHE A 551 16.49 -4.93 55.15
N ARG A 552 16.68 -4.95 53.83
CA ARG A 552 16.21 -3.87 52.94
C ARG A 552 14.70 -3.91 52.71
N LEU A 553 14.12 -5.10 52.55
CA LEU A 553 12.67 -5.28 52.35
C LEU A 553 11.87 -4.97 53.63
N GLU A 554 12.35 -5.39 54.80
CA GLU A 554 11.68 -5.13 56.09
C GLU A 554 11.58 -3.63 56.38
N LYS A 555 12.60 -2.84 56.03
CA LYS A 555 12.55 -1.36 56.12
C LYS A 555 11.43 -0.74 55.30
N ARG A 556 10.91 -1.46 54.30
CA ARG A 556 9.83 -1.05 53.41
C ARG A 556 8.51 -1.77 53.73
N GLY A 557 8.47 -2.59 54.78
CA GLY A 557 7.29 -3.37 55.17
C GLY A 557 7.01 -4.56 54.25
N ILE A 558 8.00 -5.00 53.44
CA ILE A 558 7.87 -6.11 52.49
C ILE A 558 8.53 -7.35 53.10
N LYS A 559 7.91 -8.53 52.92
CA LYS A 559 8.48 -9.80 53.36
C LYS A 559 9.39 -10.38 52.29
N ALA A 560 10.58 -10.80 52.70
CA ALA A 560 11.51 -11.57 51.87
C ALA A 560 11.12 -13.06 51.91
N ASP A 561 10.04 -13.42 51.22
CA ASP A 561 9.51 -14.78 51.15
C ASP A 561 9.46 -15.32 49.71
N GLU A 562 8.96 -16.54 49.57
CA GLU A 562 8.86 -17.23 48.28
C GLU A 562 7.96 -16.48 47.28
N ALA A 563 6.91 -15.82 47.76
CA ALA A 563 6.02 -15.05 46.89
C ALA A 563 6.73 -13.81 46.31
N TRP A 564 7.56 -13.13 47.12
CA TRP A 564 8.40 -12.04 46.64
C TRP A 564 9.42 -12.51 45.60
N LEU A 565 10.11 -13.62 45.87
CA LEU A 565 11.08 -14.19 44.93
C LEU A 565 10.40 -14.57 43.62
N GLN A 566 9.26 -15.28 43.68
CA GLN A 566 8.48 -15.67 42.51
C GLN A 566 8.07 -14.45 41.67
N GLN A 567 7.55 -13.39 42.30
CA GLN A 567 7.21 -12.15 41.60
C GLN A 567 8.42 -11.57 40.86
N LYS A 568 9.59 -11.51 41.52
CA LYS A 568 10.82 -10.99 40.90
C LYS A 568 11.35 -11.89 39.80
N THR A 569 11.13 -13.19 39.89
CA THR A 569 11.45 -14.14 38.82
C THR A 569 10.54 -13.95 37.61
N GLU A 570 9.23 -13.79 37.81
CA GLU A 570 8.29 -13.50 36.74
C GLU A 570 8.63 -12.18 36.03
N GLU A 571 8.95 -11.11 36.78
CA GLU A 571 9.41 -9.85 36.20
C GLU A 571 10.75 -9.99 35.43
N CYS A 572 11.66 -10.85 35.89
CA CYS A 572 12.91 -11.14 35.19
C CYS A 572 12.67 -11.85 33.87
N ILE A 573 11.79 -12.86 33.84
CA ILE A 573 11.41 -13.57 32.61
C ILE A 573 10.83 -12.58 31.60
N LYS A 574 9.96 -11.65 32.03
CA LYS A 574 9.40 -10.60 31.14
C LYS A 574 10.48 -9.70 30.55
N MET A 575 11.50 -9.34 31.34
CA MET A 575 12.65 -8.56 30.89
C MET A 575 13.48 -9.35 29.87
N VAL A 576 13.80 -10.61 30.15
CA VAL A 576 14.59 -11.47 29.26
C VAL A 576 13.84 -11.74 27.94
N VAL A 577 12.54 -12.06 27.98
CA VAL A 577 11.71 -12.21 26.77
C VAL A 577 11.80 -10.96 25.90
N THR A 578 11.67 -9.78 26.53
CA THR A 578 11.78 -8.50 25.81
C THR A 578 13.18 -8.35 25.21
N HIS A 579 14.25 -8.61 25.98
CA HIS A 579 15.64 -8.56 25.52
C HIS A 579 15.89 -9.43 24.28
N GLU A 580 15.50 -10.70 24.32
CA GLU A 580 15.77 -11.63 23.23
C GLU A 580 14.92 -11.32 21.99
N ILE A 581 13.68 -10.87 22.15
CA ILE A 581 12.89 -10.34 21.03
C ILE A 581 13.59 -9.12 20.42
N GLY A 582 14.21 -8.27 21.23
CA GLY A 582 15.01 -7.14 20.77
C GLY A 582 16.12 -7.56 19.79
N HIS A 583 16.82 -8.65 20.08
CA HIS A 583 17.81 -9.21 19.15
C HIS A 583 17.18 -9.74 17.85
N GLY A 584 16.00 -10.35 17.94
CA GLY A 584 15.24 -10.85 16.79
C GLY A 584 14.68 -9.76 15.87
N ILE A 585 14.70 -8.50 16.30
CA ILE A 585 14.33 -7.32 15.50
C ILE A 585 15.53 -6.37 15.29
N GLY A 586 16.75 -6.90 15.34
CA GLY A 586 17.96 -6.15 14.96
C GLY A 586 18.62 -5.30 16.06
N ILE A 587 18.08 -5.26 17.29
CA ILE A 587 18.62 -4.41 18.35
C ILE A 587 19.89 -5.04 18.94
N LYS A 588 20.98 -4.27 18.96
CA LYS A 588 22.23 -4.66 19.61
C LYS A 588 22.22 -4.43 21.11
N HIS A 589 23.05 -5.20 21.82
CA HIS A 589 23.48 -4.80 23.16
C HIS A 589 24.06 -3.40 23.10
N HIS A 590 23.97 -2.68 24.20
CA HIS A 590 24.70 -1.42 24.30
C HIS A 590 26.20 -1.66 24.10
N GLU A 591 26.79 -0.98 23.11
CA GLU A 591 28.20 -1.12 22.77
C GLU A 591 29.11 -0.61 23.91
N THR A 592 30.13 -1.39 24.25
CA THR A 592 31.31 -0.88 24.95
C THR A 592 32.16 -0.07 23.97
N PRO A 593 32.63 1.15 24.31
CA PRO A 593 33.44 1.99 23.42
C PRO A 593 34.65 1.26 22.82
N PRO A 594 35.11 1.63 21.61
CA PRO A 594 36.33 1.08 21.03
C PRO A 594 37.55 1.31 21.94
N GLY A 595 38.28 0.25 22.29
CA GLY A 595 39.46 0.31 23.15
C GLY A 595 39.23 0.00 24.64
N THR A 596 38.00 -0.37 25.02
CA THR A 596 37.64 -0.82 26.38
C THR A 596 38.34 -2.15 26.71
N THR A 597 39.12 -2.21 27.80
CA THR A 597 39.77 -3.44 28.29
C THR A 597 38.82 -4.24 29.21
N GLU A 598 39.11 -5.51 29.51
CA GLU A 598 38.31 -6.33 30.45
C GLU A 598 38.15 -5.68 31.84
N GLU A 599 39.05 -4.77 32.22
CA GLU A 599 39.03 -4.01 33.47
C GLU A 599 38.11 -2.77 33.42
N ASP A 600 37.76 -2.31 32.22
CA ASP A 600 36.89 -1.14 31.96
C ASP A 600 35.40 -1.53 31.82
N ILE A 601 35.08 -2.82 31.81
CA ILE A 601 33.71 -3.38 31.77
C ILE A 601 33.10 -3.32 33.18
N TYR A 602 32.85 -2.12 33.70
CA TYR A 602 31.93 -1.89 34.83
C TYR A 602 30.47 -2.12 34.33
N PRO A 603 29.52 -2.60 35.15
CA PRO A 603 28.32 -3.27 34.67
C PRO A 603 27.48 -2.39 33.73
N SER A 604 27.43 -2.82 32.47
CA SER A 604 26.49 -2.38 31.43
C SER A 604 26.39 -0.86 31.22
N GLN A 605 27.20 -0.34 30.28
CA GLN A 605 26.97 0.99 29.74
C GLN A 605 25.63 0.95 28.98
N GLY A 606 24.67 1.83 29.31
CA GLY A 606 23.32 1.76 28.75
C GLY A 606 22.30 2.49 29.61
N ALA A 607 21.11 2.78 29.06
CA ALA A 607 20.06 3.42 29.86
C ALA A 607 19.54 2.43 30.91
N TRP A 608 19.42 2.89 32.17
CA TRP A 608 19.09 2.04 33.33
C TRP A 608 17.87 1.13 33.14
N LEU A 609 16.82 1.63 32.46
CA LEU A 609 15.56 0.91 32.25
C LEU A 609 15.52 0.10 30.95
N CYS A 610 16.59 0.12 30.15
CA CYS A 610 16.65 -0.57 28.87
C CYS A 610 16.89 -2.06 29.05
N PRO A 611 16.02 -2.95 28.53
CA PRO A 611 16.27 -4.40 28.58
C PRO A 611 17.58 -4.79 27.90
N MET A 612 18.03 -4.05 26.88
CA MET A 612 19.31 -4.29 26.19
C MET A 612 20.55 -3.97 27.04
N ARG A 613 20.34 -3.38 28.23
CA ARG A 613 21.35 -3.24 29.28
C ARG A 613 21.34 -4.53 30.10
N TYR A 614 22.05 -5.55 29.64
CA TYR A 614 22.08 -6.84 30.33
C TYR A 614 22.84 -6.72 31.67
N PRO A 615 22.25 -7.10 32.81
CA PRO A 615 22.93 -7.03 34.11
C PRO A 615 23.98 -8.14 34.20
N TRP A 616 25.25 -7.81 33.94
CA TRP A 616 26.34 -8.79 34.03
C TRP A 616 26.91 -8.88 35.46
N GLU A 617 26.85 -10.06 36.08
CA GLU A 617 27.69 -10.43 37.23
C GLU A 617 29.11 -10.84 36.79
N GLY A 618 30.09 -9.99 37.08
CA GLY A 618 31.51 -10.31 36.90
C GLY A 618 32.01 -11.32 37.93
N SER A 619 32.20 -12.59 37.52
CA SER A 619 33.17 -13.48 38.19
C SER A 619 33.67 -14.58 37.24
N ARG A 620 34.61 -14.24 36.35
CA ARG A 620 35.53 -15.26 35.83
C ARG A 620 36.46 -15.70 36.97
N PRO A 621 36.68 -17.01 37.19
CA PRO A 621 37.65 -17.47 38.18
C PRO A 621 39.07 -17.15 37.69
N GLY A 622 39.69 -16.08 38.19
CA GLY A 622 41.11 -15.80 37.96
C GLY A 622 41.57 -14.34 37.94
N ALA A 623 40.68 -13.35 37.92
CA ALA A 623 41.07 -11.93 37.88
C ALA A 623 41.08 -11.29 39.31
N PRO A 624 42.12 -10.52 39.67
CA PRO A 624 42.19 -9.85 40.97
C PRO A 624 41.37 -8.55 40.92
N VAL A 625 40.09 -8.60 41.28
CA VAL A 625 39.22 -7.40 41.31
C VAL A 625 39.24 -6.76 42.70
N THR A 626 39.75 -5.53 42.81
CA THR A 626 39.86 -4.73 44.05
C THR A 626 38.64 -3.86 44.36
N ALA A 627 37.56 -3.93 43.57
CA ALA A 627 36.26 -3.37 43.89
C ALA A 627 35.23 -4.51 43.95
N LYS A 628 34.39 -4.56 44.99
CA LYS A 628 33.27 -5.51 45.01
C LYS A 628 32.39 -5.22 43.79
N PRO A 629 32.10 -6.19 42.90
CA PRO A 629 31.16 -5.98 41.83
C PRO A 629 29.82 -5.53 42.42
N TYR A 630 29.25 -4.47 41.86
CA TYR A 630 27.91 -4.00 42.20
C TYR A 630 26.92 -5.07 41.70
N ASP A 631 26.22 -5.71 42.64
CA ASP A 631 25.29 -6.80 42.34
C ASP A 631 23.88 -6.23 42.12
N GLU A 632 23.60 -5.86 40.86
CA GLU A 632 22.32 -5.30 40.43
C GLU A 632 21.16 -6.25 40.68
N THR A 633 21.39 -7.54 40.51
CA THR A 633 20.40 -8.59 40.78
C THR A 633 20.00 -8.56 42.25
N VAL A 634 20.96 -8.49 43.18
CA VAL A 634 20.68 -8.36 44.63
C VAL A 634 19.95 -7.05 44.94
N ASP A 635 20.29 -5.95 44.29
CA ASP A 635 19.60 -4.67 44.50
C ASP A 635 18.14 -4.73 44.01
N ILE A 636 17.86 -5.36 42.88
CA ILE A 636 16.49 -5.60 42.37
C ILE A 636 15.72 -6.56 43.28
N LEU A 637 16.34 -7.66 43.71
CA LEU A 637 15.76 -8.62 44.65
C LEU A 637 15.53 -8.00 46.03
N SER A 638 16.31 -6.98 46.41
CA SER A 638 16.10 -6.16 47.62
C SER A 638 15.00 -5.10 47.45
N GLY A 639 14.36 -5.05 46.28
CA GLY A 639 13.34 -4.07 45.91
C GLY A 639 13.88 -2.66 45.64
N GLN A 640 15.21 -2.47 45.62
CA GLN A 640 15.82 -1.16 45.42
C GLN A 640 15.50 -0.60 44.04
N TYR A 641 15.44 -1.47 43.05
CA TYR A 641 15.10 -1.16 41.66
C TYR A 641 14.11 -2.18 41.09
N SER A 642 13.47 -1.83 39.98
CA SER A 642 12.73 -2.76 39.14
C SER A 642 13.63 -3.35 38.06
N TRP A 643 13.20 -4.47 37.47
CA TRP A 643 13.78 -4.92 36.20
C TRP A 643 13.56 -3.88 35.09
N SER A 644 14.49 -3.86 34.14
CA SER A 644 14.39 -3.06 32.92
C SER A 644 13.16 -3.47 32.11
N ASN A 645 12.43 -2.48 31.58
CA ASN A 645 11.11 -2.72 30.98
C ASN A 645 10.80 -1.84 29.77
N ARG A 646 11.75 -1.02 29.29
CA ARG A 646 11.52 -0.15 28.13
C ARG A 646 12.80 0.15 27.37
N TYR A 647 12.79 -0.01 26.04
CA TYR A 647 13.91 0.39 25.21
C TYR A 647 14.17 1.89 25.28
N CYS A 648 15.44 2.27 25.30
CA CYS A 648 15.82 3.66 25.14
C CYS A 648 15.77 4.07 23.66
N THR A 649 15.83 5.37 23.39
CA THR A 649 15.77 5.93 22.02
C THR A 649 16.82 5.34 21.07
N VAL A 650 18.01 5.01 21.57
CA VAL A 650 19.10 4.41 20.77
C VAL A 650 18.79 2.96 20.38
N CYS A 651 18.11 2.20 21.24
CA CYS A 651 17.69 0.84 20.92
C CYS A 651 16.45 0.84 20.02
N MET A 652 15.53 1.77 20.27
CA MET A 652 14.36 2.00 19.42
C MET A 652 14.75 2.33 17.97
N SER A 653 15.80 3.14 17.78
CA SER A 653 16.26 3.50 16.43
C SER A 653 16.80 2.32 15.60
N GLN A 654 17.09 1.18 16.26
CA GLN A 654 17.63 -0.03 15.61
C GLN A 654 16.54 -1.05 15.24
N ILE A 655 15.28 -0.82 15.61
CA ILE A 655 14.18 -1.75 15.30
C ILE A 655 14.11 -1.92 13.79
N HIS A 656 14.34 -3.15 13.32
CA HIS A 656 14.26 -3.52 11.92
C HIS A 656 13.42 -4.79 11.81
N ILE A 657 12.22 -4.63 11.24
CA ILE A 657 11.22 -5.71 11.10
C ILE A 657 11.13 -6.18 9.66
N SER A 658 11.40 -5.28 8.71
CA SER A 658 11.31 -5.59 7.29
C SER A 658 12.42 -6.53 6.82
N ASP A 659 12.05 -7.26 5.78
CA ASP A 659 12.88 -8.22 5.07
C ASP A 659 13.69 -7.59 3.93
N GLU A 660 13.50 -6.29 3.70
CA GLU A 660 14.25 -5.48 2.75
C GLU A 660 15.65 -5.21 3.30
N GLY A 661 16.66 -5.52 2.48
CA GLY A 661 18.02 -5.03 2.71
C GLY A 661 18.08 -3.59 2.23
N TYR A 662 17.73 -2.65 3.10
CA TYR A 662 17.95 -1.22 2.87
C TYR A 662 19.43 -0.85 2.97
#